data_AF-A0A934EGA2-F1
#
_entry.id   AF-A0A934EGA2-F1
#
_cell.length_a   1.000
_cell.length_b   1.000
_cell.length_c   1.000
_cell.angle_alpha   90.00
_cell.angle_beta   90.00
_cell.angle_gamma   90.00
#
_symmetry.space_group_name_H-M   'P 1'
#
loop_
_entity.id
_entity.type
_entity.pdbx_description
1 polymer ?
#
loop_
_entity_poly.entity_id
_entity_poly.type
_entity_poly.pdbx_seq_one_letter_code
_entity_poly.pdbx_strand_id
1 'polypeptide(L)'
;MRRLRFSLTLFMAIVLLWGNAYSCAIEFSFRAYLDKRFWQPFAKYEKILGKPLQENDKECKVTTVFAGTATGGSLALQKLRKAYQKNDFSGARDSLAAAMQENPSGKEREEIILVDAKIDMRQGEEIDPGLLKRAKDKLISFLGIAQTPALRSEARGWLARVHYLIGNHSSAAKIYLDEFLKEDSIFSRESLITSLRILFRYNGSSARLADHLDEYFDTPSHALFAVTIVTNPIYFDEDERALMAATAKNAIDVLQLRKDLFSSGPESEALALALMRAALYMGDSGTALTYSQLIPAESDTALGPEFNWMVASCHFLRKDYAAAEAPLLRMYHSPKADSRDRSAAAQALTGVYQKLGRGVDQLHAAFLSGQRLGIDENEAFGVSMYWPANGTGYDLAYLLDVQLTDEELKEYLFKYSIPASTITIEYWSSSKRKRMASEIVQYALAVRYARQEKYVEAARIYEEINALPRVKRMRKLAEIYSNTTDPKLSPQQRLEARFAYGAFIEEHSTQVFFNDMLWSGFQTWTFLGRGLHNFPYETGGFPAEGDAQGLTKKERDFLLEQERKVKDKQEERWRSYKILVSVAEEAGRSELGRRAVKRALTSLRRINIGRFGREQEISAADSRLEKALAQGYLEPVAEKQ
;
A
#
# COMPACT_ATOMS: atom_id res chain seq x y z
N MET A 1 13.54 46.39 20.68
CA MET A 1 12.28 45.85 20.11
C MET A 1 12.42 45.17 18.74
N ARG A 2 13.17 45.71 17.76
CA ARG A 2 13.35 45.05 16.44
C ARG A 2 14.03 43.68 16.48
N ARG A 3 15.01 43.46 17.38
CA ARG A 3 15.68 42.15 17.53
C ARG A 3 14.79 41.05 18.14
N LEU A 4 13.83 41.41 18.99
CA LEU A 4 12.90 40.44 19.60
C LEU A 4 11.86 39.93 18.59
N ARG A 5 11.44 40.78 17.65
CA ARG A 5 10.51 40.38 16.57
C ARG A 5 11.16 39.43 15.59
N PHE A 6 12.43 39.62 15.24
CA PHE A 6 13.15 38.74 14.31
C PHE A 6 13.34 37.32 14.88
N SER A 7 13.61 37.19 16.18
CA SER A 7 13.75 35.89 16.83
C SER A 7 12.43 35.14 16.94
N LEU A 8 11.30 35.83 17.14
CA LEU A 8 9.98 35.21 17.21
C LEU A 8 9.51 34.70 15.83
N THR A 9 9.77 35.47 14.76
CA THR A 9 9.43 35.06 13.40
C THR A 9 10.30 33.90 12.92
N LEU A 10 11.60 33.88 13.29
CA LEU A 10 12.49 32.76 12.98
C LEU A 10 12.10 31.50 13.76
N PHE A 11 11.69 31.63 15.03
CA PHE A 11 11.21 30.51 15.82
C PHE A 11 9.88 29.96 15.31
N MET A 12 8.92 30.81 14.90
CA MET A 12 7.70 30.37 14.22
C MET A 12 7.99 29.74 12.87
N ALA A 13 8.92 30.28 12.08
CA ALA A 13 9.30 29.70 10.80
C ALA A 13 9.98 28.33 10.97
N ILE A 14 10.80 28.15 12.01
CA ILE A 14 11.39 26.85 12.36
C ILE A 14 10.33 25.89 12.90
N VAL A 15 9.38 26.34 13.71
CA VAL A 15 8.25 25.51 14.19
C VAL A 15 7.30 25.14 13.05
N LEU A 16 7.09 26.01 12.06
CA LEU A 16 6.31 25.73 10.85
C LEU A 16 7.08 24.87 9.85
N LEU A 17 8.41 25.03 9.73
CA LEU A 17 9.27 24.17 8.91
C LEU A 17 9.44 22.77 9.53
N TRP A 18 9.49 22.67 10.86
CA TRP A 18 9.47 21.39 11.57
C TRP A 18 8.05 20.80 11.63
N GLY A 19 7.02 21.62 11.71
CA GLY A 19 5.62 21.20 11.62
C GLY A 19 5.26 20.64 10.23
N ASN A 20 5.83 21.20 9.16
CA ASN A 20 5.66 20.70 7.79
C ASN A 20 6.67 19.60 7.42
N ALA A 21 7.81 19.48 8.09
CA ALA A 21 8.71 18.32 7.92
C ALA A 21 8.18 17.03 8.59
N TYR A 22 7.16 17.16 9.44
CA TYR A 22 6.42 16.04 10.04
C TYR A 22 5.02 15.83 9.44
N SER A 23 4.66 16.55 8.36
CA SER A 23 3.39 16.36 7.64
C SER A 23 3.43 15.19 6.64
N CYS A 24 4.26 14.18 6.91
CA CYS A 24 3.93 12.84 6.45
C CYS A 24 2.78 12.36 7.34
N ALA A 25 1.54 12.46 6.85
CA ALA A 25 0.44 11.70 7.40
C ALA A 25 0.84 10.22 7.35
N ILE A 26 1.38 9.70 8.45
CA ILE A 26 1.61 8.28 8.62
C ILE A 26 0.23 7.69 8.86
N GLU A 27 -0.43 7.29 7.78
CA GLU A 27 -1.68 6.55 7.84
C GLU A 27 -1.38 5.18 8.44
N PHE A 28 -1.57 5.04 9.76
CA PHE A 28 -1.32 3.79 10.49
C PHE A 28 -2.38 2.75 10.13
N SER A 29 -2.16 1.99 9.06
CA SER A 29 -3.12 1.02 8.52
C SER A 29 -3.06 -0.33 9.24
N PHE A 30 -3.28 -0.34 10.55
CA PHE A 30 -3.48 -1.58 11.31
C PHE A 30 -4.73 -2.30 10.77
N ARG A 31 -4.56 -3.56 10.33
CA ARG A 31 -5.62 -4.38 9.73
C ARG A 31 -6.30 -3.79 8.49
N ALA A 32 -5.52 -3.11 7.65
CA ALA A 32 -6.00 -2.57 6.37
C ALA A 32 -6.78 -3.60 5.54
N TYR A 33 -6.37 -4.87 5.59
CA TYR A 33 -7.02 -6.00 4.92
C TYR A 33 -8.48 -6.26 5.34
N LEU A 34 -8.98 -5.59 6.38
CA LEU A 34 -10.38 -5.65 6.74
C LEU A 34 -11.18 -4.47 6.15
N ASP A 35 -10.53 -3.47 5.58
CA ASP A 35 -11.18 -2.39 4.84
C ASP A 35 -11.49 -2.86 3.41
N LYS A 36 -12.71 -2.57 2.91
CA LYS A 36 -13.08 -2.83 1.52
C LYS A 36 -12.16 -2.13 0.52
N ARG A 37 -11.60 -0.96 0.88
CA ARG A 37 -10.67 -0.16 0.06
C ARG A 37 -9.34 -0.87 -0.15
N PHE A 38 -8.90 -1.71 0.78
CA PHE A 38 -7.71 -2.53 0.59
C PHE A 38 -7.89 -3.50 -0.58
N TRP A 39 -9.08 -4.08 -0.74
CA TRP A 39 -9.40 -5.04 -1.80
C TRP A 39 -9.82 -4.38 -3.13
N GLN A 40 -9.73 -3.06 -3.23
CA GLN A 40 -9.91 -2.39 -4.51
C GLN A 40 -8.64 -2.59 -5.37
N PRO A 41 -8.80 -2.62 -6.70
CA PRO A 41 -7.68 -2.88 -7.59
C PRO A 41 -6.64 -1.78 -7.48
N PHE A 42 -5.38 -2.16 -7.65
CA PHE A 42 -4.29 -1.21 -7.72
C PHE A 42 -4.54 -0.20 -8.84
N ALA A 43 -4.50 1.09 -8.50
CA ALA A 43 -4.17 2.10 -9.50
C ALA A 43 -2.71 1.87 -9.89
N LYS A 44 -2.46 1.08 -10.94
CA LYS A 44 -1.12 0.93 -11.49
C LYS A 44 -0.80 2.20 -12.28
N TYR A 45 -0.33 3.23 -11.60
CA TYR A 45 0.21 4.37 -12.31
C TYR A 45 1.37 3.91 -13.20
N GLU A 46 1.30 4.34 -14.45
CA GLU A 46 2.36 4.36 -15.45
C GLU A 46 3.07 3.07 -15.91
N LYS A 47 3.16 1.91 -15.24
CA LYS A 47 4.01 0.82 -15.80
C LYS A 47 3.63 0.31 -17.22
N ILE A 48 2.36 0.42 -17.63
CA ILE A 48 1.89 0.03 -18.98
C ILE A 48 1.99 1.17 -20.00
N LEU A 49 2.08 2.44 -19.57
CA LEU A 49 2.15 3.61 -20.46
C LEU A 49 3.45 4.42 -20.30
N GLY A 50 4.25 4.16 -19.28
CA GLY A 50 5.38 4.95 -18.81
C GLY A 50 6.22 4.12 -17.82
N LYS A 51 7.07 3.24 -18.35
CA LYS A 51 8.38 3.13 -17.69
C LYS A 51 9.11 4.43 -18.05
N PRO A 52 9.72 5.18 -17.10
CA PRO A 52 10.88 5.94 -17.48
C PRO A 52 11.85 4.93 -18.09
N LEU A 53 12.37 5.24 -19.27
CA LEU A 53 13.43 4.45 -19.90
C LEU A 53 14.43 4.09 -18.80
N GLN A 54 14.64 2.80 -18.53
CA GLN A 54 15.88 2.44 -17.85
C GLN A 54 17.00 3.00 -18.74
N GLU A 55 18.07 3.55 -18.17
CA GLU A 55 19.20 4.13 -18.93
C GLU A 55 19.78 3.19 -20.03
N ASN A 56 19.39 1.91 -20.04
CA ASN A 56 19.79 0.90 -21.02
C ASN A 56 18.70 0.51 -22.04
N ASP A 57 17.43 0.92 -21.87
CA ASP A 57 16.47 0.89 -22.96
C ASP A 57 16.86 2.04 -23.88
N LYS A 58 17.67 1.70 -24.89
CA LYS A 58 18.18 2.62 -25.91
C LYS A 58 17.15 3.70 -26.15
N GLU A 59 17.50 4.95 -25.81
CA GLU A 59 16.84 6.12 -26.37
C GLU A 59 16.47 5.76 -27.80
N CYS A 60 15.19 5.88 -28.16
CA CYS A 60 14.83 5.96 -29.56
C CYS A 60 15.57 7.19 -30.08
N LYS A 61 16.83 7.00 -30.45
CA LYS A 61 17.60 7.98 -31.18
C LYS A 61 16.73 8.21 -32.38
N VAL A 62 16.22 9.43 -32.50
CA VAL A 62 15.61 9.93 -33.74
C VAL A 62 16.76 9.91 -34.76
N THR A 63 17.08 8.73 -35.27
CA THR A 63 18.14 8.51 -36.25
C THR A 63 17.66 8.90 -37.63
N THR A 64 16.34 9.03 -37.81
CA THR A 64 15.73 9.38 -39.09
C THR A 64 15.24 10.81 -39.07
N VAL A 65 15.79 11.61 -39.98
CA VAL A 65 15.46 13.01 -40.16
C VAL A 65 14.10 13.13 -40.85
N PHE A 66 13.19 13.95 -40.32
CA PHE A 66 11.86 14.18 -40.89
C PHE A 66 11.94 14.78 -42.31
N ALA A 67 10.96 14.48 -43.16
CA ALA A 67 10.80 15.05 -44.48
C ALA A 67 10.84 16.58 -44.43
N GLY A 68 11.66 17.20 -45.27
CA GLY A 68 11.88 18.64 -45.22
C GLY A 68 13.06 19.07 -44.34
N THR A 69 13.71 18.16 -43.60
CA THR A 69 14.78 18.52 -42.63
C THR A 69 16.14 17.87 -42.91
N ALA A 70 16.25 16.99 -43.90
CA ALA A 70 17.51 16.33 -44.25
C ALA A 70 18.51 17.25 -44.98
N THR A 71 19.82 16.96 -44.82
CA THR A 71 20.93 17.81 -45.28
C THR A 71 21.60 17.36 -46.60
N GLY A 72 21.24 16.21 -47.17
CA GLY A 72 21.78 15.69 -48.45
C GLY A 72 20.71 15.49 -49.55
N GLY A 73 21.10 15.31 -50.81
CA GLY A 73 20.19 15.17 -51.96
C GLY A 73 20.37 16.27 -53.01
N SER A 74 19.49 16.30 -54.03
CA SER A 74 19.59 17.26 -55.14
C SER A 74 19.52 18.73 -54.71
N LEU A 75 20.05 19.64 -55.53
CA LEU A 75 20.04 21.08 -55.25
C LEU A 75 18.60 21.63 -55.18
N ALA A 76 17.69 21.17 -56.04
CA ALA A 76 16.29 21.60 -55.97
C ALA A 76 15.59 21.08 -54.70
N LEU A 77 15.86 19.84 -54.28
CA LEU A 77 15.32 19.32 -53.02
C LEU A 77 15.85 20.13 -51.82
N GLN A 78 17.13 20.48 -51.79
CA GLN A 78 17.69 21.32 -50.73
C GLN A 78 17.04 22.72 -50.70
N LYS A 79 16.75 23.33 -51.86
CA LYS A 79 16.01 24.61 -51.95
C LYS A 79 14.60 24.49 -51.39
N LEU A 80 13.87 23.43 -51.76
CA LEU A 80 12.55 23.13 -51.23
C LEU A 80 12.57 22.99 -49.70
N ARG A 81 13.49 22.20 -49.16
CA ARG A 81 13.65 22.02 -47.69
C ARG A 81 13.94 23.34 -46.98
N LYS A 82 14.84 24.16 -47.54
CA LYS A 82 15.21 25.46 -46.97
C LYS A 82 14.02 26.43 -46.95
N ALA A 83 13.22 26.46 -48.02
CA ALA A 83 12.01 27.29 -48.06
C ALA A 83 10.98 26.81 -47.04
N TYR A 84 10.75 25.48 -46.98
CA TYR A 84 9.84 24.87 -46.01
C TYR A 84 10.25 25.14 -44.55
N GLN A 85 11.53 24.97 -44.20
CA GLN A 85 12.05 25.22 -42.84
C GLN A 85 11.94 26.69 -42.41
N LYS A 86 11.95 27.62 -43.37
CA LYS A 86 11.78 29.07 -43.12
C LYS A 86 10.32 29.50 -43.04
N ASN A 87 9.38 28.57 -43.17
CA ASN A 87 7.94 28.85 -43.32
C ASN A 87 7.63 29.74 -44.55
N ASP A 88 8.52 29.76 -45.57
CA ASP A 88 8.25 30.41 -46.86
C ASP A 88 7.46 29.45 -47.75
N PHE A 89 6.17 29.31 -47.47
CA PHE A 89 5.31 28.34 -48.14
C PHE A 89 5.05 28.66 -49.61
N SER A 90 5.09 29.94 -50.00
CA SER A 90 5.02 30.35 -51.41
C SER A 90 6.27 29.90 -52.16
N GLY A 91 7.45 30.25 -51.65
CA GLY A 91 8.73 29.83 -52.25
C GLY A 91 8.94 28.31 -52.21
N ALA A 92 8.38 27.63 -51.20
CA ALA A 92 8.38 26.17 -51.15
C ALA A 92 7.52 25.56 -52.27
N ARG A 93 6.32 26.10 -52.55
CA ARG A 93 5.49 25.64 -53.68
C ARG A 93 6.16 25.85 -55.03
N ASP A 94 6.78 27.01 -55.24
CA ASP A 94 7.53 27.29 -56.48
C ASP A 94 8.69 26.31 -56.66
N SER A 95 9.30 25.87 -55.56
CA SER A 95 10.40 24.90 -55.56
C SER A 95 9.97 23.43 -55.75
N LEU A 96 8.69 23.09 -55.53
CA LEU A 96 8.19 21.70 -55.68
C LEU A 96 8.31 21.20 -57.11
N ALA A 97 7.87 22.00 -58.09
CA ALA A 97 7.88 21.62 -59.50
C ALA A 97 9.31 21.39 -60.01
N ALA A 98 10.25 22.25 -59.59
CA ALA A 98 11.66 22.11 -59.90
C ALA A 98 12.26 20.83 -59.29
N ALA A 99 11.92 20.50 -58.05
CA ALA A 99 12.40 19.28 -57.40
C ALA A 99 11.86 17.99 -58.05
N MET A 100 10.63 18.01 -58.58
CA MET A 100 10.06 16.86 -59.30
C MET A 100 10.67 16.64 -60.69
N GLN A 101 11.17 17.69 -61.34
CA GLN A 101 11.74 17.62 -62.69
C GLN A 101 13.21 17.15 -62.72
N GLU A 102 13.92 17.21 -61.59
CA GLU A 102 15.34 16.78 -61.47
C GLU A 102 15.54 15.24 -61.40
N ASN A 103 14.57 14.44 -61.84
CA ASN A 103 14.59 12.96 -61.75
C ASN A 103 14.98 12.45 -60.34
N PRO A 104 14.19 12.78 -59.30
CA PRO A 104 14.50 12.38 -57.93
C PRO A 104 14.52 10.85 -57.78
N SER A 105 15.38 10.35 -56.89
CA SER A 105 15.30 8.95 -56.46
C SER A 105 13.93 8.62 -55.88
N GLY A 106 13.55 7.34 -55.80
CA GLY A 106 12.24 6.94 -55.27
C GLY A 106 11.94 7.53 -53.89
N LYS A 107 12.94 7.54 -52.99
CA LYS A 107 12.83 8.14 -51.65
C LYS A 107 12.71 9.66 -51.67
N GLU A 108 13.48 10.35 -52.53
CA GLU A 108 13.39 11.81 -52.68
C GLU A 108 12.04 12.24 -53.27
N ARG A 109 11.51 11.45 -54.21
CA ARG A 109 10.18 11.67 -54.77
C ARG A 109 9.10 11.57 -53.70
N GLU A 110 9.17 10.53 -52.86
CA GLU A 110 8.27 10.38 -51.71
C GLU A 110 8.38 11.58 -50.75
N GLU A 111 9.60 12.03 -50.44
CA GLU A 111 9.81 13.20 -49.57
C GLU A 111 9.19 14.47 -50.15
N ILE A 112 9.36 14.72 -51.46
CA ILE A 112 8.79 15.91 -52.12
C ILE A 112 7.26 15.90 -52.03
N ILE A 113 6.61 14.75 -52.26
CA ILE A 113 5.14 14.61 -52.15
C ILE A 113 4.69 14.85 -50.70
N LEU A 114 5.42 14.32 -49.71
CA LEU A 114 5.09 14.52 -48.31
C LEU A 114 5.25 15.99 -47.89
N VAL A 115 6.31 16.68 -48.37
CA VAL A 115 6.51 18.11 -48.10
C VAL A 115 5.39 18.96 -48.70
N ASP A 116 4.90 18.65 -49.91
CA ASP A 116 3.74 19.33 -50.51
C ASP A 116 2.50 19.24 -49.61
N ALA A 117 2.20 18.06 -49.07
CA ALA A 117 1.09 17.89 -48.14
C ALA A 117 1.28 18.67 -46.82
N LYS A 118 2.51 18.74 -46.31
CA LYS A 118 2.85 19.49 -45.09
C LYS A 118 2.73 21.01 -45.29
N ILE A 119 3.01 21.53 -46.48
CA ILE A 119 2.82 22.95 -46.80
C ILE A 119 1.33 23.31 -46.70
N ASP A 120 0.45 22.54 -47.34
CA ASP A 120 -1.00 22.76 -47.28
C ASP A 120 -1.52 22.68 -45.83
N MET A 121 -1.04 21.71 -45.05
CA MET A 121 -1.40 21.59 -43.64
C MET A 121 -0.99 22.84 -42.82
N ARG A 122 0.27 23.28 -42.95
CA ARG A 122 0.79 24.42 -42.16
C ARG A 122 0.08 25.73 -42.50
N GLN A 123 -0.18 25.98 -43.79
CA GLN A 123 -0.96 27.14 -44.19
C GLN A 123 -2.43 27.05 -43.76
N GLY A 124 -3.01 25.84 -43.80
CA GLY A 124 -4.39 25.61 -43.38
C GLY A 124 -4.61 25.77 -41.87
N GLU A 125 -3.60 25.49 -41.05
CA GLU A 125 -3.64 25.69 -39.58
C GLU A 125 -3.80 27.18 -39.21
N GLU A 126 -3.25 28.08 -40.01
CA GLU A 126 -3.24 29.52 -39.74
C GLU A 126 -4.34 30.31 -40.49
N ILE A 127 -4.77 29.86 -41.68
CA ILE A 127 -5.48 30.72 -42.64
C ILE A 127 -6.81 30.14 -43.15
N ASP A 128 -6.89 28.84 -43.50
CA ASP A 128 -8.02 28.28 -44.26
C ASP A 128 -8.30 26.77 -44.00
N PRO A 129 -9.47 26.39 -43.44
CA PRO A 129 -9.90 25.00 -43.31
C PRO A 129 -9.97 24.21 -44.63
N GLY A 130 -10.16 24.88 -45.78
CA GLY A 130 -10.13 24.26 -47.10
C GLY A 130 -8.78 23.64 -47.45
N LEU A 131 -7.68 24.27 -47.01
CA LEU A 131 -6.32 23.74 -47.19
C LEU A 131 -6.07 22.51 -46.30
N LEU A 132 -6.66 22.43 -45.11
CA LEU A 132 -6.58 21.24 -44.26
C LEU A 132 -7.24 20.02 -44.92
N LYS A 133 -8.38 20.21 -45.59
CA LYS A 133 -9.04 19.13 -46.35
C LYS A 133 -8.17 18.66 -47.52
N ARG A 134 -7.55 19.59 -48.26
CA ARG A 134 -6.60 19.24 -49.34
C ARG A 134 -5.37 18.51 -48.80
N ALA A 135 -4.81 18.96 -47.67
CA ALA A 135 -3.68 18.30 -47.02
C ALA A 135 -4.03 16.87 -46.62
N LYS A 136 -5.24 16.64 -46.07
CA LYS A 136 -5.76 15.31 -45.75
C LYS A 136 -5.77 14.40 -46.98
N ASP A 137 -6.37 14.86 -48.09
CA ASP A 137 -6.49 14.07 -49.31
C ASP A 137 -5.12 13.73 -49.92
N LYS A 138 -4.17 14.69 -49.85
CA LYS A 138 -2.77 14.47 -50.26
C LYS A 138 -2.07 13.43 -49.37
N LEU A 139 -2.23 13.49 -48.05
CA LEU A 139 -1.63 12.53 -47.12
C LEU A 139 -2.20 11.12 -47.29
N ILE A 140 -3.52 10.99 -47.49
CA ILE A 140 -4.14 9.68 -47.79
C ILE A 140 -3.60 9.11 -49.11
N SER A 141 -3.52 9.94 -50.14
CA SER A 141 -2.98 9.54 -51.44
C SER A 141 -1.51 9.10 -51.32
N PHE A 142 -0.71 9.85 -50.55
CA PHE A 142 0.68 9.50 -50.26
C PHE A 142 0.81 8.15 -49.56
N LEU A 143 -0.01 7.88 -48.53
CA LEU A 143 0.02 6.62 -47.80
C LEU A 143 -0.34 5.40 -48.67
N GLY A 144 -1.11 5.59 -49.75
CA GLY A 144 -1.43 4.55 -50.72
C GLY A 144 -0.28 4.17 -51.66
N ILE A 145 0.73 5.04 -51.83
CA ILE A 145 1.83 4.85 -52.79
C ILE A 145 3.21 4.72 -52.13
N ALA A 146 3.39 5.27 -50.93
CA ALA A 146 4.68 5.37 -50.26
C ALA A 146 5.25 3.99 -49.87
N GLN A 147 6.54 3.79 -50.13
CA GLN A 147 7.28 2.58 -49.84
C GLN A 147 8.25 2.76 -48.67
N THR A 148 8.74 3.97 -48.41
CA THR A 148 9.70 4.24 -47.32
C THR A 148 9.01 4.19 -45.94
N PRO A 149 9.34 3.24 -45.05
CA PRO A 149 8.65 3.09 -43.75
C PRO A 149 8.64 4.36 -42.89
N ALA A 150 9.78 5.04 -42.79
CA ALA A 150 9.91 6.27 -42.02
C ALA A 150 9.02 7.41 -42.53
N LEU A 151 8.91 7.58 -43.86
CA LEU A 151 8.05 8.60 -44.46
C LEU A 151 6.56 8.25 -44.31
N ARG A 152 6.22 6.96 -44.32
CA ARG A 152 4.85 6.49 -44.03
C ARG A 152 4.44 6.77 -42.59
N SER A 153 5.32 6.48 -41.63
CA SER A 153 5.09 6.79 -40.22
C SER A 153 4.95 8.31 -40.02
N GLU A 154 5.84 9.13 -40.61
CA GLU A 154 5.71 10.59 -40.58
C GLU A 154 4.37 11.07 -41.14
N ALA A 155 3.99 10.59 -42.33
CA ALA A 155 2.76 10.99 -42.98
C ALA A 155 1.50 10.63 -42.17
N ARG A 156 1.51 9.50 -41.46
CA ARG A 156 0.44 9.14 -40.53
C ARG A 156 0.37 10.13 -39.36
N GLY A 157 1.49 10.51 -38.77
CA GLY A 157 1.49 11.53 -37.71
C GLY A 157 0.95 12.88 -38.16
N TRP A 158 1.28 13.32 -39.39
CA TRP A 158 0.70 14.54 -39.97
C TRP A 158 -0.79 14.38 -40.30
N LEU A 159 -1.20 13.22 -40.79
CA LEU A 159 -2.61 12.94 -41.06
C LEU A 159 -3.43 12.98 -39.76
N ALA A 160 -2.89 12.43 -38.67
CA ALA A 160 -3.48 12.52 -37.34
C ALA A 160 -3.61 13.99 -36.88
N ARG A 161 -2.58 14.81 -37.08
CA ARG A 161 -2.62 16.25 -36.79
C ARG A 161 -3.70 16.97 -37.61
N VAL A 162 -3.81 16.68 -38.91
CA VAL A 162 -4.86 17.25 -39.77
C VAL A 162 -6.24 16.86 -39.27
N HIS A 163 -6.46 15.58 -38.94
CA HIS A 163 -7.71 15.10 -38.35
C HIS A 163 -8.06 15.83 -37.05
N TYR A 164 -7.08 16.09 -36.19
CA TYR A 164 -7.27 16.90 -35.00
C TYR A 164 -7.70 18.34 -35.33
N LEU A 165 -6.98 19.01 -36.25
CA LEU A 165 -7.25 20.41 -36.60
C LEU A 165 -8.63 20.62 -37.23
N ILE A 166 -9.15 19.62 -37.96
CA ILE A 166 -10.51 19.68 -38.55
C ILE A 166 -11.61 19.17 -37.61
N GLY A 167 -11.28 18.85 -36.35
CA GLY A 167 -12.24 18.40 -35.32
C GLY A 167 -12.61 16.92 -35.38
N ASN A 168 -11.98 16.11 -36.23
CA ASN A 168 -12.19 14.67 -36.30
C ASN A 168 -11.22 13.93 -35.36
N HIS A 169 -11.47 14.07 -34.05
CA HIS A 169 -10.59 13.55 -33.01
C HIS A 169 -10.53 12.02 -32.97
N SER A 170 -11.62 11.33 -33.34
CA SER A 170 -11.67 9.86 -33.38
C SER A 170 -10.64 9.29 -34.36
N SER A 171 -10.60 9.84 -35.58
CA SER A 171 -9.62 9.42 -36.58
C SER A 171 -8.18 9.79 -36.18
N ALA A 172 -7.97 10.95 -35.53
CA ALA A 172 -6.65 11.34 -35.06
C ALA A 172 -6.09 10.37 -34.00
N ALA A 173 -6.91 10.01 -33.01
CA ALA A 173 -6.53 9.09 -31.95
C ALA A 173 -6.23 7.69 -32.48
N LYS A 174 -7.06 7.15 -33.39
CA LYS A 174 -6.79 5.84 -34.02
C LYS A 174 -5.43 5.77 -34.68
N ILE A 175 -5.07 6.81 -35.43
CA ILE A 175 -3.76 6.85 -36.11
C ILE A 175 -2.62 6.88 -35.09
N TYR A 176 -2.73 7.65 -34.00
CA TYR A 176 -1.70 7.67 -32.96
C TYR A 176 -1.59 6.34 -32.22
N LEU A 177 -2.70 5.63 -32.00
CA LEU A 177 -2.72 4.30 -31.40
C LEU A 177 -2.11 3.24 -32.33
N ASP A 178 -2.46 3.28 -33.61
CA ASP A 178 -1.84 2.41 -34.63
C ASP A 178 -0.33 2.62 -34.71
N GLU A 179 0.14 3.87 -34.62
CA GLU A 179 1.57 4.19 -34.59
C GLU A 179 2.25 3.80 -33.28
N PHE A 180 1.50 3.67 -32.19
CA PHE A 180 2.01 3.20 -30.90
C PHE A 180 2.32 1.70 -30.92
N LEU A 181 1.61 0.93 -31.74
CA LEU A 181 1.75 -0.52 -31.85
C LEU A 181 2.79 -0.96 -32.89
N LYS A 182 3.36 -0.01 -33.65
CA LYS A 182 4.32 -0.32 -34.73
C LYS A 182 5.75 -0.23 -34.26
N GLU A 183 6.51 -1.29 -34.53
CA GLU A 183 7.96 -1.34 -34.24
C GLU A 183 8.77 -0.37 -35.11
N ASP A 184 8.27 0.00 -36.29
CA ASP A 184 8.93 0.89 -37.25
C ASP A 184 8.46 2.35 -37.15
N SER A 185 7.72 2.70 -36.10
CA SER A 185 7.28 4.07 -35.83
C SER A 185 8.47 5.01 -35.64
N ILE A 186 8.44 6.17 -36.30
CA ILE A 186 9.49 7.20 -36.12
C ILE A 186 9.26 8.04 -34.86
N PHE A 187 8.10 7.90 -34.22
CA PHE A 187 7.73 8.68 -33.04
C PHE A 187 8.20 8.00 -31.77
N SER A 188 8.70 8.79 -30.83
CA SER A 188 8.94 8.27 -29.48
C SER A 188 7.59 7.94 -28.82
N ARG A 189 7.60 6.91 -27.97
CA ARG A 189 6.46 6.54 -27.13
C ARG A 189 5.90 7.74 -26.37
N GLU A 190 6.78 8.58 -25.84
CA GLU A 190 6.42 9.82 -25.13
C GLU A 190 5.69 10.84 -26.02
N SER A 191 6.13 11.00 -27.28
CA SER A 191 5.49 11.91 -28.24
C SER A 191 4.08 11.46 -28.60
N LEU A 192 3.89 10.14 -28.80
CA LEU A 192 2.58 9.56 -29.09
C LEU A 192 1.63 9.70 -27.90
N ILE A 193 2.11 9.40 -26.68
CA ILE A 193 1.33 9.58 -25.45
C ILE A 193 0.95 11.05 -25.25
N THR A 194 1.88 11.97 -25.46
CA THR A 194 1.61 13.42 -25.36
C THR A 194 0.55 13.84 -26.37
N SER A 195 0.61 13.32 -27.61
CA SER A 195 -0.39 13.61 -28.64
C SER A 195 -1.77 13.06 -28.28
N LEU A 196 -1.83 11.85 -27.71
CA LEU A 196 -3.07 11.27 -27.20
C LEU A 196 -3.62 12.04 -25.99
N ARG A 197 -2.76 12.57 -25.11
CA ARG A 197 -3.15 13.44 -23.98
C ARG A 197 -3.67 14.81 -24.42
N ILE A 198 -3.25 15.32 -25.58
CA ILE A 198 -3.82 16.54 -26.18
C ILE A 198 -5.25 16.28 -26.66
N LEU A 199 -5.50 15.09 -27.24
CA LEU A 199 -6.84 14.68 -27.69
C LEU A 199 -7.78 14.38 -26.52
N PHE A 200 -7.27 13.71 -25.50
CA PHE A 200 -8.00 13.27 -24.31
C PHE A 200 -7.39 13.94 -23.09
N ARG A 201 -7.98 15.06 -22.64
CA ARG A 201 -7.50 15.76 -21.44
C ARG A 201 -7.60 14.84 -20.22
N TYR A 202 -6.60 14.97 -19.35
CA TYR A 202 -6.19 14.01 -18.32
C TYR A 202 -7.16 13.62 -17.21
N ASN A 203 -8.39 14.11 -17.23
CA ASN A 203 -9.33 13.95 -16.12
C ASN A 203 -10.45 12.94 -16.40
N GLY A 204 -10.42 12.24 -17.54
CA GLY A 204 -11.54 11.37 -17.96
C GLY A 204 -12.88 12.12 -18.10
N SER A 205 -12.88 13.44 -17.92
CA SER A 205 -14.05 14.33 -17.89
C SER A 205 -14.22 15.06 -19.23
N SER A 206 -13.33 14.84 -20.21
CA SER A 206 -13.63 15.26 -21.57
C SER A 206 -14.73 14.33 -22.08
N ALA A 207 -15.97 14.81 -22.06
CA ALA A 207 -17.15 14.18 -22.65
C ALA A 207 -16.82 13.42 -23.95
N ARG A 208 -15.93 13.99 -24.78
CA ARG A 208 -15.46 13.45 -26.05
C ARG A 208 -14.80 12.05 -26.08
N LEU A 209 -14.15 11.55 -25.02
CA LEU A 209 -13.64 10.15 -25.06
C LEU A 209 -14.75 9.17 -24.67
N ALA A 210 -15.50 9.51 -23.62
CA ALA A 210 -16.58 8.69 -23.09
C ALA A 210 -17.77 8.58 -24.06
N ASP A 211 -18.05 9.65 -24.82
CA ASP A 211 -19.17 9.74 -25.76
C ASP A 211 -18.95 8.93 -27.06
N HIS A 212 -17.72 8.52 -27.36
CA HIS A 212 -17.33 7.88 -28.64
C HIS A 212 -16.56 6.57 -28.45
N LEU A 213 -16.71 5.90 -27.30
CA LEU A 213 -15.97 4.66 -26.97
C LEU A 213 -16.16 3.55 -28.02
N ASP A 214 -17.36 3.44 -28.59
CA ASP A 214 -17.71 2.51 -29.66
C ASP A 214 -16.89 2.74 -30.94
N GLU A 215 -16.60 4.00 -31.27
CA GLU A 215 -15.75 4.35 -32.41
C GLU A 215 -14.31 3.88 -32.20
N TYR A 216 -13.80 3.82 -30.96
CA TYR A 216 -12.42 3.46 -30.64
C TYR A 216 -12.17 1.97 -30.47
N PHE A 217 -13.20 1.17 -30.22
CA PHE A 217 -13.04 -0.26 -29.93
C PHE A 217 -12.93 -1.11 -31.19
N ASP A 218 -12.16 -0.71 -32.19
CA ASP A 218 -11.95 -1.51 -33.41
C ASP A 218 -10.95 -2.66 -33.21
N THR A 219 -9.94 -2.48 -32.35
CA THR A 219 -8.96 -3.51 -31.98
C THR A 219 -8.85 -3.67 -30.46
N PRO A 220 -8.38 -4.83 -29.94
CA PRO A 220 -8.18 -5.03 -28.51
C PRO A 220 -7.23 -4.01 -27.89
N SER A 221 -6.18 -3.64 -28.63
CA SER A 221 -5.17 -2.67 -28.18
C SER A 221 -5.72 -1.24 -28.08
N HIS A 222 -6.60 -0.83 -29.00
CA HIS A 222 -7.27 0.47 -28.92
C HIS A 222 -8.27 0.52 -27.76
N ALA A 223 -9.04 -0.56 -27.58
CA ALA A 223 -9.93 -0.71 -26.43
C ALA A 223 -9.17 -0.67 -25.10
N LEU A 224 -8.04 -1.38 -25.00
CA LEU A 224 -7.20 -1.42 -23.80
C LEU A 224 -6.69 -0.02 -23.43
N PHE A 225 -6.25 0.76 -24.41
CA PHE A 225 -5.78 2.12 -24.18
C PHE A 225 -6.89 3.02 -23.62
N ALA A 226 -8.06 3.02 -24.26
CA ALA A 226 -9.20 3.82 -23.85
C ALA A 226 -9.71 3.42 -22.45
N VAL A 227 -9.84 2.12 -22.17
CA VAL A 227 -10.21 1.61 -20.83
C VAL A 227 -9.17 2.02 -19.79
N THR A 228 -7.87 1.98 -20.12
CA THR A 228 -6.80 2.35 -19.18
C THR A 228 -6.86 3.83 -18.81
N ILE A 229 -7.13 4.72 -19.75
CA ILE A 229 -7.28 6.16 -19.46
C ILE A 229 -8.44 6.42 -18.52
N VAL A 230 -9.60 5.81 -18.76
CA VAL A 230 -10.81 6.11 -17.98
C VAL A 230 -10.84 5.43 -16.62
N THR A 231 -10.02 4.40 -16.41
CA THR A 231 -9.98 3.62 -15.15
C THR A 231 -8.77 3.91 -14.26
N ASN A 232 -7.88 4.84 -14.64
CA ASN A 232 -6.63 5.09 -13.91
C ASN A 232 -6.23 6.60 -13.92
N PRO A 233 -6.95 7.46 -13.18
CA PRO A 233 -6.72 8.91 -13.18
C PRO A 233 -5.49 9.33 -12.37
N ILE A 234 -4.98 10.53 -12.70
CA ILE A 234 -3.84 11.16 -11.99
C ILE A 234 -4.27 11.80 -10.65
N TYR A 235 -5.50 12.30 -10.57
CA TYR A 235 -5.98 13.10 -9.46
C TYR A 235 -7.19 12.44 -8.78
N PHE A 236 -7.24 12.55 -7.45
CA PHE A 236 -8.23 11.88 -6.60
C PHE A 236 -9.21 12.90 -6.02
N ASP A 237 -10.15 13.38 -6.83
CA ASP A 237 -11.33 14.12 -6.37
C ASP A 237 -12.58 13.20 -6.29
N GLU A 238 -13.57 13.56 -5.45
CA GLU A 238 -14.81 12.78 -5.30
C GLU A 238 -15.74 12.92 -6.50
N ASP A 239 -15.89 14.12 -7.05
CA ASP A 239 -16.71 14.36 -8.25
C ASP A 239 -16.09 13.68 -9.48
N GLU A 240 -14.75 13.74 -9.59
CA GLU A 240 -14.01 13.00 -10.62
C GLU A 240 -14.22 11.48 -10.51
N ARG A 241 -14.22 10.92 -9.30
CA ARG A 241 -14.51 9.49 -9.08
C ARG A 241 -15.92 9.09 -9.54
N ALA A 242 -16.92 9.92 -9.27
CA ALA A 242 -18.30 9.64 -9.69
C ALA A 242 -18.44 9.64 -11.22
N LEU A 243 -17.82 10.62 -11.90
CA LEU A 243 -17.78 10.68 -13.37
C LEU A 243 -17.05 9.48 -13.97
N MET A 244 -15.94 9.04 -13.37
CA MET A 244 -15.18 7.89 -13.84
C MET A 244 -15.93 6.57 -13.69
N ALA A 245 -16.71 6.40 -12.61
CA ALA A 245 -17.56 5.23 -12.47
C ALA A 245 -18.61 5.16 -13.59
N ALA A 246 -19.18 6.30 -14.00
CA ALA A 246 -20.11 6.37 -15.12
C ALA A 246 -19.42 6.05 -16.46
N THR A 247 -18.22 6.58 -16.70
CA THR A 247 -17.44 6.30 -17.92
C THR A 247 -16.96 4.84 -17.98
N ALA A 248 -16.51 4.27 -16.86
CA ALA A 248 -16.11 2.87 -16.77
C ALA A 248 -17.29 1.93 -17.05
N LYS A 249 -18.49 2.27 -16.54
CA LYS A 249 -19.72 1.55 -16.87
C LYS A 249 -20.02 1.61 -18.36
N ASN A 250 -19.97 2.79 -18.98
CA ASN A 250 -20.20 2.94 -20.42
C ASN A 250 -19.18 2.13 -21.24
N ALA A 251 -17.89 2.15 -20.86
CA ALA A 251 -16.86 1.35 -21.51
C ALA A 251 -17.14 -0.16 -21.43
N ILE A 252 -17.58 -0.64 -20.27
CA ILE A 252 -18.02 -2.02 -20.07
C ILE A 252 -19.21 -2.35 -20.98
N ASP A 253 -20.24 -1.52 -20.98
CA ASP A 253 -21.47 -1.75 -21.76
C ASP A 253 -21.15 -1.86 -23.27
N VAL A 254 -20.30 -0.95 -23.79
CA VAL A 254 -19.87 -0.98 -25.20
C VAL A 254 -18.99 -2.21 -25.49
N LEU A 255 -18.09 -2.60 -24.59
CA LEU A 255 -17.21 -3.78 -24.79
C LEU A 255 -17.99 -5.10 -24.75
N GLN A 256 -19.07 -5.19 -23.97
CA GLN A 256 -19.93 -6.38 -23.96
C GLN A 256 -20.59 -6.65 -25.32
N LEU A 257 -20.82 -5.61 -26.12
CA LEU A 257 -21.33 -5.72 -27.50
C LEU A 257 -20.25 -6.16 -28.50
N ARG A 258 -18.95 -6.04 -28.13
CA ARG A 258 -17.78 -6.31 -28.99
C ARG A 258 -17.04 -7.59 -28.58
N LYS A 259 -17.78 -8.71 -28.59
CA LYS A 259 -17.23 -10.04 -28.28
C LYS A 259 -16.07 -10.45 -29.20
N ASP A 260 -16.02 -9.88 -30.40
CA ASP A 260 -14.93 -10.06 -31.37
C ASP A 260 -13.56 -9.62 -30.83
N LEU A 261 -13.51 -8.66 -29.90
CA LEU A 261 -12.26 -8.17 -29.30
C LEU A 261 -11.65 -9.15 -28.28
N PHE A 262 -12.38 -10.21 -27.92
CA PHE A 262 -11.96 -11.23 -26.96
C PHE A 262 -11.57 -12.55 -27.64
N SER A 263 -11.12 -12.49 -28.89
CA SER A 263 -10.84 -13.65 -29.74
C SER A 263 -9.56 -14.44 -29.39
N SER A 264 -9.04 -14.29 -28.16
CA SER A 264 -7.76 -14.82 -27.62
C SER A 264 -6.49 -14.07 -28.05
N GLY A 265 -5.42 -14.20 -27.24
CA GLY A 265 -4.13 -13.55 -27.43
C GLY A 265 -3.79 -12.51 -26.34
N PRO A 266 -2.52 -12.05 -26.26
CA PRO A 266 -2.06 -11.19 -25.17
C PRO A 266 -2.84 -9.88 -25.00
N GLU A 267 -3.31 -9.30 -26.11
CA GLU A 267 -4.03 -8.02 -26.09
C GLU A 267 -5.49 -8.20 -25.64
N SER A 268 -6.13 -9.30 -26.05
CA SER A 268 -7.43 -9.74 -25.55
C SER A 268 -7.38 -10.03 -24.04
N GLU A 269 -6.31 -10.69 -23.57
CA GLU A 269 -6.10 -10.96 -22.14
C GLU A 269 -5.89 -9.68 -21.34
N ALA A 270 -5.07 -8.75 -21.85
CA ALA A 270 -4.85 -7.45 -21.22
C ALA A 270 -6.13 -6.61 -21.15
N LEU A 271 -6.96 -6.65 -22.19
CA LEU A 271 -8.28 -6.01 -22.20
C LEU A 271 -9.21 -6.63 -21.16
N ALA A 272 -9.26 -7.95 -21.05
CA ALA A 272 -10.03 -8.63 -20.00
C ALA A 272 -9.55 -8.24 -18.59
N LEU A 273 -8.23 -8.14 -18.39
CA LEU A 273 -7.64 -7.69 -17.13
C LEU A 273 -8.03 -6.25 -16.79
N ALA A 274 -8.05 -5.36 -17.79
CA ALA A 274 -8.50 -3.98 -17.60
C ALA A 274 -10.00 -3.89 -17.26
N LEU A 275 -10.83 -4.76 -17.84
CA LEU A 275 -12.25 -4.86 -17.50
C LEU A 275 -12.49 -5.40 -16.09
N MET A 276 -11.69 -6.36 -15.62
CA MET A 276 -11.72 -6.79 -14.21
C MET A 276 -11.46 -5.61 -13.27
N ARG A 277 -10.48 -4.76 -13.61
CA ARG A 277 -10.15 -3.55 -12.85
C ARG A 277 -11.33 -2.59 -12.79
N ALA A 278 -11.92 -2.29 -13.96
CA ALA A 278 -13.09 -1.42 -14.08
C ALA A 278 -14.27 -1.91 -13.23
N ALA A 279 -14.59 -3.20 -13.32
CA ALA A 279 -15.68 -3.82 -12.58
C ALA A 279 -15.45 -3.76 -11.06
N LEU A 280 -14.23 -4.05 -10.59
CA LEU A 280 -13.89 -3.93 -9.17
C LEU A 280 -13.92 -2.48 -8.66
N TYR A 281 -13.53 -1.49 -9.47
CA TYR A 281 -13.69 -0.07 -9.11
C TYR A 281 -15.15 0.30 -8.85
N MET A 282 -16.07 -0.26 -9.63
CA MET A 282 -17.52 -0.09 -9.43
C MET A 282 -18.10 -0.94 -8.29
N GLY A 283 -17.27 -1.75 -7.62
CA GLY A 283 -17.72 -2.69 -6.59
C GLY A 283 -18.40 -3.96 -7.12
N ASP A 284 -18.37 -4.20 -8.44
CA ASP A 284 -18.97 -5.38 -9.08
C ASP A 284 -17.95 -6.52 -9.21
N SER A 285 -17.70 -7.17 -8.09
CA SER A 285 -16.87 -8.37 -8.00
C SER A 285 -17.41 -9.57 -8.81
N GLY A 286 -18.72 -9.60 -9.11
CA GLY A 286 -19.32 -10.69 -9.90
C GLY A 286 -18.91 -10.59 -11.36
N THR A 287 -19.10 -9.42 -11.94
CA THR A 287 -18.71 -9.12 -13.33
C THR A 287 -17.20 -9.25 -13.53
N ALA A 288 -16.39 -8.80 -12.56
CA ALA A 288 -14.95 -9.00 -12.60
C ALA A 288 -14.55 -10.49 -12.67
N LEU A 289 -15.23 -11.38 -11.93
CA LEU A 289 -14.98 -12.82 -12.05
C LEU A 289 -15.40 -13.38 -13.41
N THR A 290 -16.50 -12.90 -14.00
CA THR A 290 -16.86 -13.28 -15.37
C THR A 290 -15.77 -12.90 -16.37
N TYR A 291 -15.16 -11.71 -16.26
CA TYR A 291 -14.05 -11.32 -17.14
C TYR A 291 -12.78 -12.13 -16.91
N SER A 292 -12.55 -12.60 -15.67
CA SER A 292 -11.41 -13.49 -15.39
C SER A 292 -11.46 -14.80 -16.19
N GLN A 293 -12.66 -15.28 -16.56
CA GLN A 293 -12.85 -16.49 -17.36
C GLN A 293 -12.44 -16.32 -18.83
N LEU A 294 -12.27 -15.07 -19.31
CA LEU A 294 -11.77 -14.78 -20.65
C LEU A 294 -10.24 -14.89 -20.74
N ILE A 295 -9.55 -15.01 -19.61
CA ILE A 295 -8.09 -15.13 -19.53
C ILE A 295 -7.73 -16.62 -19.36
N PRO A 296 -7.01 -17.25 -20.31
CA PRO A 296 -6.61 -18.65 -20.19
C PRO A 296 -5.75 -18.89 -18.95
N ALA A 297 -5.99 -19.99 -18.22
CA ALA A 297 -5.33 -20.26 -16.94
C ALA A 297 -3.79 -20.34 -17.00
N GLU A 298 -3.25 -20.81 -18.13
CA GLU A 298 -1.80 -20.95 -18.38
C GLU A 298 -1.19 -19.71 -19.04
N SER A 299 -1.96 -18.65 -19.27
CA SER A 299 -1.46 -17.44 -19.91
C SER A 299 -0.50 -16.67 -19.01
N ASP A 300 0.40 -15.90 -19.63
CA ASP A 300 1.31 -15.02 -18.91
C ASP A 300 0.58 -14.00 -18.03
N THR A 301 -0.62 -13.61 -18.46
CA THR A 301 -1.54 -12.71 -17.74
C THR A 301 -2.11 -13.38 -16.49
N ALA A 302 -2.62 -14.61 -16.60
CA ALA A 302 -3.18 -15.37 -15.47
C ALA A 302 -2.13 -15.70 -14.40
N LEU A 303 -0.87 -15.90 -14.80
CA LEU A 303 0.26 -16.12 -13.90
C LEU A 303 0.81 -14.80 -13.29
N GLY A 304 0.29 -13.66 -13.73
CA GLY A 304 0.68 -12.33 -13.28
C GLY A 304 0.18 -11.99 -11.86
N PRO A 305 0.93 -11.19 -11.08
CA PRO A 305 0.51 -10.78 -9.74
C PRO A 305 -0.83 -10.02 -9.71
N GLU A 306 -1.07 -9.15 -10.68
CA GLU A 306 -2.28 -8.33 -10.75
C GLU A 306 -3.55 -9.13 -10.99
N PHE A 307 -3.51 -10.11 -11.91
CA PHE A 307 -4.64 -11.00 -12.13
C PHE A 307 -4.99 -11.74 -10.86
N ASN A 308 -3.99 -12.35 -10.21
CA ASN A 308 -4.19 -13.12 -8.99
C ASN A 308 -4.71 -12.25 -7.83
N TRP A 309 -4.24 -11.00 -7.70
CA TRP A 309 -4.78 -10.03 -6.75
C TRP A 309 -6.26 -9.74 -6.99
N MET A 310 -6.65 -9.46 -8.24
CA MET A 310 -8.04 -9.11 -8.55
C MET A 310 -8.97 -10.29 -8.36
N VAL A 311 -8.57 -11.50 -8.74
CA VAL A 311 -9.34 -12.73 -8.48
C VAL A 311 -9.52 -12.94 -6.97
N ALA A 312 -8.44 -12.83 -6.18
CA ALA A 312 -8.52 -12.92 -4.72
C ALA A 312 -9.47 -11.87 -4.12
N SER A 313 -9.36 -10.63 -4.59
CA SER A 313 -10.18 -9.51 -4.16
C SER A 313 -11.66 -9.75 -4.45
N CYS A 314 -12.00 -10.27 -5.63
CA CYS A 314 -13.37 -10.64 -5.95
C CYS A 314 -13.91 -11.68 -4.98
N HIS A 315 -13.17 -12.76 -4.72
CA HIS A 315 -13.59 -13.80 -3.78
C HIS A 315 -13.75 -13.26 -2.36
N PHE A 316 -12.80 -12.46 -1.87
CA PHE A 316 -12.86 -11.87 -0.54
C PHE A 316 -14.06 -10.93 -0.38
N LEU A 317 -14.27 -10.00 -1.33
CA LEU A 317 -15.39 -9.05 -1.30
C LEU A 317 -16.76 -9.76 -1.37
N ARG A 318 -16.82 -10.94 -1.99
CA ARG A 318 -18.00 -11.81 -2.04
C ARG A 318 -18.14 -12.72 -0.82
N LYS A 319 -17.26 -12.60 0.17
CA LYS A 319 -17.19 -13.42 1.39
C LYS A 319 -16.87 -14.90 1.13
N ASP A 320 -16.32 -15.22 -0.04
CA ASP A 320 -15.78 -16.53 -0.36
C ASP A 320 -14.29 -16.58 0.01
N TYR A 321 -14.02 -16.53 1.31
CA TYR A 321 -12.65 -16.39 1.81
C TYR A 321 -11.76 -17.59 1.46
N ALA A 322 -12.32 -18.79 1.33
CA ALA A 322 -11.58 -19.99 0.96
C ALA A 322 -11.05 -19.89 -0.48
N ALA A 323 -11.86 -19.43 -1.43
CA ALA A 323 -11.42 -19.26 -2.80
C ALA A 323 -10.42 -18.11 -3.01
N ALA A 324 -10.35 -17.16 -2.07
CA ALA A 324 -9.38 -16.07 -2.12
C ALA A 324 -7.93 -16.52 -1.80
N GLU A 325 -7.74 -17.65 -1.11
CA GLU A 325 -6.42 -18.13 -0.67
C GLU A 325 -5.50 -18.51 -1.84
N ALA A 326 -5.99 -19.36 -2.75
CA ALA A 326 -5.14 -19.91 -3.81
C ALA A 326 -4.56 -18.85 -4.78
N PRO A 327 -5.33 -17.85 -5.26
CA PRO A 327 -4.76 -16.76 -6.04
C PRO A 327 -3.72 -15.96 -5.26
N LEU A 328 -3.92 -15.67 -3.97
CA LEU A 328 -2.93 -14.94 -3.17
C LEU A 328 -1.63 -15.73 -2.98
N LEU A 329 -1.71 -17.05 -2.77
CA LEU A 329 -0.52 -17.90 -2.72
C LEU A 329 0.21 -17.92 -4.06
N ARG A 330 -0.52 -18.00 -5.19
CA ARG A 330 0.08 -17.88 -6.53
C ARG A 330 0.76 -16.53 -6.73
N MET A 331 0.13 -15.44 -6.31
CA MET A 331 0.72 -14.09 -6.34
C MET A 331 2.02 -14.04 -5.52
N TYR A 332 1.99 -14.54 -4.28
CA TYR A 332 3.14 -14.54 -3.37
C TYR A 332 4.33 -15.34 -3.92
N HIS A 333 4.07 -16.48 -4.54
CA HIS A 333 5.10 -17.36 -5.10
C HIS A 333 5.47 -17.04 -6.56
N SER A 334 4.82 -16.06 -7.20
CA SER A 334 5.08 -15.75 -8.60
C SER A 334 6.51 -15.24 -8.81
N PRO A 335 7.24 -15.74 -9.82
CA PRO A 335 8.54 -15.19 -10.19
C PRO A 335 8.44 -13.76 -10.75
N LYS A 336 7.24 -13.34 -11.19
CA LYS A 336 6.96 -11.99 -11.69
C LYS A 336 6.60 -11.00 -10.57
N ALA A 337 6.38 -11.46 -9.33
CA ALA A 337 6.02 -10.63 -8.20
C ALA A 337 7.23 -9.90 -7.61
N ASP A 338 7.14 -8.58 -7.50
CA ASP A 338 8.12 -7.77 -6.78
C ASP A 338 7.90 -7.85 -5.25
N SER A 339 8.75 -7.17 -4.47
CA SER A 339 8.65 -7.17 -3.01
C SER A 339 7.31 -6.64 -2.47
N ARG A 340 6.70 -5.69 -3.19
CA ARG A 340 5.41 -5.09 -2.81
C ARG A 340 4.28 -6.05 -3.10
N ASP A 341 4.30 -6.70 -4.26
CA ASP A 341 3.32 -7.74 -4.61
C ASP A 341 3.28 -8.85 -3.55
N ARG A 342 4.47 -9.33 -3.13
CA ARG A 342 4.56 -10.36 -2.08
C ARG A 342 4.08 -9.86 -0.73
N SER A 343 4.44 -8.64 -0.34
CA SER A 343 3.97 -8.06 0.92
C SER A 343 2.45 -7.89 0.94
N ALA A 344 1.87 -7.38 -0.15
CA ALA A 344 0.43 -7.22 -0.30
C ALA A 344 -0.30 -8.56 -0.25
N ALA A 345 0.21 -9.58 -0.96
CA ALA A 345 -0.35 -10.93 -0.92
C ALA A 345 -0.30 -11.53 0.50
N ALA A 346 0.81 -11.38 1.22
CA ALA A 346 0.94 -11.85 2.60
C ALA A 346 0.02 -11.10 3.58
N GLN A 347 -0.13 -9.79 3.42
CA GLN A 347 -1.06 -8.99 4.22
C GLN A 347 -2.52 -9.39 3.94
N ALA A 348 -2.88 -9.64 2.67
CA ALA A 348 -4.20 -10.14 2.28
C ALA A 348 -4.48 -11.55 2.84
N LEU A 349 -3.48 -12.44 2.81
CA LEU A 349 -3.57 -13.78 3.42
C LEU A 349 -3.81 -13.71 4.92
N THR A 350 -3.24 -12.73 5.61
CA THR A 350 -3.53 -12.48 7.03
C THR A 350 -5.03 -12.24 7.26
N GLY A 351 -5.67 -11.44 6.40
CA GLY A 351 -7.12 -11.21 6.44
C GLY A 351 -7.95 -12.44 6.08
N VAL A 352 -7.56 -13.20 5.05
CA VAL A 352 -8.22 -14.44 4.65
C VAL A 352 -8.20 -15.47 5.79
N TYR A 353 -7.03 -15.72 6.38
CA TYR A 353 -6.90 -16.69 7.46
C TYR A 353 -7.61 -16.27 8.74
N GLN A 354 -7.72 -14.96 9.01
CA GLN A 354 -8.58 -14.47 10.08
C GLN A 354 -10.04 -14.89 9.86
N LYS A 355 -10.56 -14.67 8.65
CA LYS A 355 -11.96 -14.98 8.31
C LYS A 355 -12.24 -16.48 8.24
N LEU A 356 -11.22 -17.29 7.96
CA LEU A 356 -11.30 -18.75 8.00
C LEU A 356 -11.08 -19.34 9.40
N GLY A 357 -10.72 -18.54 10.41
CA GLY A 357 -10.39 -19.04 11.74
C GLY A 357 -9.10 -19.87 11.80
N ARG A 358 -8.17 -19.65 10.86
CA ARG A 358 -6.89 -20.38 10.75
C ARG A 358 -5.76 -19.57 11.40
N GLY A 359 -5.78 -19.47 12.73
CA GLY A 359 -4.87 -18.60 13.49
C GLY A 359 -3.37 -18.86 13.26
N VAL A 360 -2.97 -20.12 13.14
CA VAL A 360 -1.57 -20.52 12.88
C VAL A 360 -1.09 -20.05 11.51
N ASP A 361 -1.94 -20.16 10.49
CA ASP A 361 -1.64 -19.73 9.13
C ASP A 361 -1.67 -18.20 9.01
N GLN A 362 -2.59 -17.56 9.75
CA GLN A 362 -2.64 -16.10 9.90
C GLN A 362 -1.32 -15.56 10.47
N LEU A 363 -0.78 -16.20 11.49
CA LEU A 363 0.51 -15.83 12.07
C LEU A 363 1.64 -15.97 11.04
N HIS A 364 1.66 -17.07 10.28
CA HIS A 364 2.65 -17.26 9.23
C HIS A 364 2.58 -16.17 8.16
N ALA A 365 1.38 -15.86 7.67
CA ALA A 365 1.17 -14.79 6.70
C ALA A 365 1.65 -13.41 7.23
N ALA A 366 1.39 -13.11 8.50
CA ALA A 366 1.89 -11.90 9.13
C ALA A 366 3.43 -11.87 9.21
N PHE A 367 4.08 -13.00 9.47
CA PHE A 367 5.54 -13.13 9.42
C PHE A 367 6.10 -12.90 8.01
N LEU A 368 5.42 -13.40 6.97
CA LEU A 368 5.80 -13.18 5.56
C LEU A 368 5.65 -11.71 5.16
N SER A 369 4.57 -11.04 5.58
CA SER A 369 4.34 -9.61 5.33
C SER A 369 5.38 -8.72 6.03
N GLY A 370 5.81 -9.10 7.24
CA GLY A 370 6.84 -8.38 8.01
C GLY A 370 8.28 -8.56 7.51
N GLN A 371 8.52 -9.36 6.47
CA GLN A 371 9.86 -9.46 5.87
C GLN A 371 10.18 -8.17 5.12
N ARG A 372 11.23 -7.43 5.54
CA ARG A 372 11.72 -6.26 4.81
C ARG A 372 12.39 -6.72 3.51
N LEU A 373 11.58 -6.87 2.46
CA LEU A 373 12.02 -7.21 1.11
C LEU A 373 12.58 -5.96 0.39
N GLY A 374 13.67 -5.40 0.92
CA GLY A 374 14.52 -4.44 0.20
C GLY A 374 13.86 -3.16 -0.33
N ILE A 375 12.80 -2.65 0.29
CA ILE A 375 12.12 -1.42 -0.17
C ILE A 375 12.97 -0.19 0.21
N ASP A 376 13.35 0.61 -0.79
CA ASP A 376 13.93 1.94 -0.62
C ASP A 376 12.82 2.94 -0.31
N GLU A 377 12.97 3.71 0.77
CA GLU A 377 11.93 4.60 1.32
C GLU A 377 11.58 5.76 0.36
N ASN A 378 12.44 6.02 -0.64
CA ASN A 378 12.29 7.11 -1.61
C ASN A 378 11.52 6.74 -2.89
N GLU A 379 11.28 5.46 -3.18
CA GLU A 379 10.52 5.03 -4.39
C GLU A 379 9.01 4.85 -4.14
N ALA A 380 8.52 5.25 -2.96
CA ALA A 380 7.11 5.15 -2.55
C ALA A 380 6.16 6.05 -3.38
N PHE A 381 6.67 6.87 -4.29
CA PHE A 381 5.87 7.87 -5.03
C PHE A 381 5.24 7.37 -6.34
N GLY A 382 5.52 6.15 -6.80
CA GLY A 382 5.02 5.64 -8.11
C GLY A 382 3.80 4.71 -8.06
N VAL A 383 3.41 4.23 -6.89
CA VAL A 383 2.19 3.47 -6.66
C VAL A 383 1.49 4.18 -5.52
N SER A 384 0.59 5.12 -5.83
CA SER A 384 -0.15 5.90 -4.83
C SER A 384 -1.09 4.99 -4.04
N MET A 385 -0.48 4.28 -3.11
CA MET A 385 -1.09 3.61 -2.01
C MET A 385 -0.22 4.06 -0.83
N TYR A 386 -0.59 5.21 -0.25
CA TYR A 386 -0.07 5.73 1.02
C TYR A 386 -0.35 4.79 2.22
N TRP A 387 -0.60 3.52 1.96
CA TRP A 387 -0.76 2.46 2.94
C TRP A 387 0.65 1.95 3.24
N PRO A 388 1.17 2.12 4.45
CA PRO A 388 2.56 1.81 4.74
C PRO A 388 2.84 0.34 4.42
N ALA A 389 3.53 0.12 3.30
CA ALA A 389 4.30 -1.09 2.99
C ALA A 389 5.40 -1.36 4.05
N ASN A 390 5.52 -0.47 5.04
CA ASN A 390 6.25 -0.69 6.27
C ASN A 390 5.40 -1.58 7.18
N GLY A 391 5.58 -2.90 7.01
CA GLY A 391 5.18 -3.96 7.93
C GLY A 391 5.72 -3.69 9.33
N THR A 392 5.05 -2.81 10.05
CA THR A 392 5.36 -2.34 11.41
C THR A 392 5.12 -3.43 12.46
N GLY A 393 4.83 -4.67 12.06
CA GLY A 393 4.66 -5.81 12.95
C GLY A 393 3.48 -5.66 13.93
N TYR A 394 2.55 -4.74 13.67
CA TYR A 394 1.41 -4.50 14.56
C TYR A 394 0.48 -5.72 14.64
N ASP A 395 0.19 -6.35 13.49
CA ASP A 395 -0.55 -7.62 13.45
C ASP A 395 0.20 -8.72 14.21
N LEU A 396 1.53 -8.78 14.13
CA LEU A 396 2.32 -9.79 14.84
C LEU A 396 2.19 -9.65 16.36
N ALA A 397 2.40 -8.45 16.90
CA ALA A 397 2.24 -8.21 18.34
C ALA A 397 0.83 -8.58 18.81
N TYR A 398 -0.18 -8.22 18.02
CA TYR A 398 -1.57 -8.53 18.32
C TYR A 398 -1.86 -10.04 18.29
N LEU A 399 -1.47 -10.75 17.23
CA LEU A 399 -1.67 -12.19 17.10
C LEU A 399 -0.98 -12.95 18.22
N LEU A 400 0.27 -12.59 18.51
CA LEU A 400 1.11 -13.28 19.49
C LEU A 400 0.72 -13.05 20.94
N ASP A 401 0.09 -11.92 21.28
CA ASP A 401 -0.24 -11.60 22.68
C ASP A 401 -1.74 -11.55 22.99
N VAL A 402 -2.58 -11.25 21.99
CA VAL A 402 -4.02 -11.00 22.17
C VAL A 402 -4.88 -12.12 21.61
N GLN A 403 -4.57 -12.61 20.41
CA GLN A 403 -5.51 -13.47 19.68
C GLN A 403 -5.25 -14.96 19.85
N LEU A 404 -4.00 -15.41 19.65
CA LEU A 404 -3.69 -16.83 19.58
C LEU A 404 -3.56 -17.47 20.97
N THR A 405 -3.83 -18.76 21.07
CA THR A 405 -3.64 -19.59 22.26
C THR A 405 -2.20 -20.11 22.38
N ASP A 406 -1.83 -20.65 23.55
CA ASP A 406 -0.49 -21.21 23.75
C ASP A 406 -0.29 -22.47 22.88
N GLU A 407 -1.36 -23.22 22.62
CA GLU A 407 -1.41 -24.39 21.75
C GLU A 407 -1.16 -24.01 20.29
N GLU A 408 -1.83 -22.97 19.78
CA GLU A 408 -1.62 -22.47 18.41
C GLU A 408 -0.19 -21.94 18.19
N LEU A 409 0.41 -21.29 19.20
CA LEU A 409 1.80 -20.84 19.11
C LEU A 409 2.79 -22.03 19.06
N LYS A 410 2.50 -23.12 19.78
CA LYS A 410 3.29 -24.36 19.70
C LYS A 410 3.09 -25.06 18.36
N GLU A 411 1.85 -25.10 17.86
CA GLU A 411 1.54 -25.63 16.53
C GLU A 411 2.28 -24.86 15.44
N TYR A 412 2.34 -23.53 15.53
CA TYR A 412 3.15 -22.72 14.62
C TYR A 412 4.61 -23.16 14.60
N LEU A 413 5.22 -23.33 15.78
CA LEU A 413 6.61 -23.78 15.88
C LEU A 413 6.80 -25.18 15.29
N PHE A 414 5.81 -26.06 15.41
CA PHE A 414 5.85 -27.38 14.80
C PHE A 414 5.71 -27.31 13.26
N LYS A 415 4.70 -26.58 12.77
CA LYS A 415 4.30 -26.53 11.36
C LYS A 415 5.25 -25.71 10.47
N TYR A 416 5.80 -24.60 11.01
CA TYR A 416 6.54 -23.60 10.24
C TYR A 416 7.99 -23.38 10.73
N SER A 417 8.56 -24.33 11.48
CA SER A 417 9.94 -24.20 12.00
C SER A 417 11.00 -24.01 10.91
N ILE A 418 10.74 -24.41 9.66
CA ILE A 418 11.65 -24.30 8.52
C ILE A 418 10.81 -24.01 7.26
N PRO A 419 11.07 -22.93 6.49
CA PRO A 419 12.22 -22.02 6.56
C PRO A 419 11.99 -20.77 7.43
N ALA A 420 13.06 -20.36 8.12
CA ALA A 420 13.08 -19.22 9.01
C ALA A 420 12.94 -17.89 8.25
N SER A 421 11.75 -17.30 8.27
CA SER A 421 11.57 -15.90 7.94
C SER A 421 12.29 -15.04 8.99
N THR A 422 13.30 -14.28 8.57
CA THR A 422 13.98 -13.31 9.45
C THR A 422 13.24 -11.97 9.37
N ILE A 423 12.77 -11.48 10.50
CA ILE A 423 12.16 -10.14 10.60
C ILE A 423 13.20 -9.17 11.17
N THR A 424 13.21 -7.96 10.62
CA THR A 424 13.87 -6.82 11.25
C THR A 424 12.89 -6.12 12.19
N ILE A 425 13.14 -6.17 13.49
CA ILE A 425 12.43 -5.38 14.49
C ILE A 425 13.12 -4.02 14.59
N GLU A 426 12.39 -2.96 14.29
CA GLU A 426 12.85 -1.58 14.37
C GLU A 426 12.38 -0.93 15.67
N TYR A 427 13.33 -0.45 16.48
CA TYR A 427 13.03 0.32 17.68
C TYR A 427 13.12 1.81 17.35
N TRP A 428 12.31 2.63 18.04
CA TRP A 428 12.37 4.11 17.97
C TRP A 428 13.78 4.69 18.17
N SER A 429 14.69 3.93 18.77
CA SER A 429 16.08 4.29 19.03
C SER A 429 17.05 4.09 17.85
N SER A 430 16.58 4.04 16.59
CA SER A 430 17.39 3.78 15.38
C SER A 430 18.12 2.43 15.34
N SER A 431 17.87 1.54 16.32
CA SER A 431 18.46 0.20 16.37
C SER A 431 17.56 -0.81 15.65
N LYS A 432 18.12 -1.50 14.66
CA LYS A 432 17.46 -2.57 13.90
C LYS A 432 18.01 -3.91 14.37
N ARG A 433 17.14 -4.81 14.83
CA ARG A 433 17.53 -6.17 15.24
C ARG A 433 16.84 -7.21 14.37
N LYS A 434 17.64 -8.08 13.76
CA LYS A 434 17.11 -9.25 13.04
C LYS A 434 16.82 -10.38 14.03
N ARG A 435 15.65 -11.01 13.87
CA ARG A 435 15.20 -12.16 14.67
C ARG A 435 14.49 -13.15 13.77
N MET A 436 14.63 -14.44 14.07
CA MET A 436 13.85 -15.48 13.41
C MET A 436 12.41 -15.43 13.90
N ALA A 437 11.45 -15.77 13.04
CA ALA A 437 10.06 -15.89 13.44
C ALA A 437 9.86 -16.86 14.60
N SER A 438 10.56 -18.00 14.59
CA SER A 438 10.54 -18.99 15.68
C SER A 438 10.99 -18.39 17.01
N GLU A 439 12.08 -17.59 17.02
CA GLU A 439 12.55 -16.89 18.22
C GLU A 439 11.50 -15.92 18.75
N ILE A 440 10.80 -15.22 17.85
CA ILE A 440 9.76 -14.26 18.23
C ILE A 440 8.57 -14.97 18.89
N VAL A 441 8.14 -16.11 18.34
CA VAL A 441 7.06 -16.93 18.90
C VAL A 441 7.47 -17.52 20.24
N GLN A 442 8.69 -18.06 20.35
CA GLN A 442 9.25 -18.56 21.61
C GLN A 442 9.31 -17.47 22.67
N TYR A 443 9.72 -16.26 22.32
CA TYR A 443 9.72 -15.11 23.24
C TYR A 443 8.31 -14.82 23.75
N ALA A 444 7.30 -14.77 22.87
CA ALA A 444 5.91 -14.54 23.25
C ALA A 444 5.37 -15.64 24.19
N LEU A 445 5.67 -16.91 23.90
CA LEU A 445 5.35 -18.04 24.79
C LEU A 445 5.99 -17.89 26.18
N ALA A 446 7.27 -17.51 26.25
CA ALA A 446 7.98 -17.31 27.51
C ALA A 446 7.37 -16.18 28.34
N VAL A 447 6.95 -15.07 27.71
CA VAL A 447 6.22 -13.99 28.39
C VAL A 447 4.87 -14.50 28.93
N ARG A 448 4.13 -15.30 28.17
CA ARG A 448 2.85 -15.88 28.60
C ARG A 448 3.01 -16.85 29.76
N TYR A 449 4.05 -17.67 29.75
CA TYR A 449 4.38 -18.54 30.89
C TYR A 449 4.76 -17.74 32.14
N ALA A 450 5.50 -16.63 32.00
CA ALA A 450 5.76 -15.72 33.11
C ALA A 450 4.46 -15.15 33.70
N ARG A 451 3.48 -14.77 32.87
CA ARG A 451 2.13 -14.32 33.32
C ARG A 451 1.35 -15.41 34.07
N GLN A 452 1.63 -16.67 33.79
CA GLN A 452 1.05 -17.85 34.44
C GLN A 452 1.90 -18.34 35.63
N GLU A 453 2.93 -17.60 36.04
CA GLU A 453 3.85 -17.94 37.15
C GLU A 453 4.67 -19.23 36.89
N LYS A 454 4.74 -19.70 35.63
CA LYS A 454 5.58 -20.81 35.14
C LYS A 454 7.00 -20.33 34.84
N TYR A 455 7.68 -19.85 35.87
CA TYR A 455 8.96 -19.15 35.73
C TYR A 455 10.11 -20.04 35.26
N VAL A 456 10.12 -21.31 35.66
CA VAL A 456 11.18 -22.27 35.27
C VAL A 456 11.11 -22.54 33.77
N GLU A 457 9.90 -22.77 33.25
CA GLU A 457 9.64 -23.01 31.83
C GLU A 457 9.93 -21.75 31.01
N ALA A 458 9.52 -20.57 31.49
CA ALA A 458 9.84 -19.31 30.85
C ALA A 458 11.36 -19.08 30.78
N ALA A 459 12.11 -19.37 31.86
CA ALA A 459 13.56 -19.25 31.89
C ALA A 459 14.23 -20.17 30.86
N ARG A 460 13.76 -21.42 30.74
CA ARG A 460 14.26 -22.39 29.75
C ARG A 460 14.10 -21.87 28.32
N ILE A 461 12.92 -21.37 27.97
CA ILE A 461 12.67 -20.83 26.62
C ILE A 461 13.53 -19.59 26.36
N TYR A 462 13.64 -18.66 27.32
CA TYR A 462 14.51 -17.49 27.16
C TYR A 462 15.98 -17.86 27.00
N GLU A 463 16.43 -18.96 27.61
CA GLU A 463 17.80 -19.47 27.46
C GLU A 463 18.03 -20.04 26.08
N GLU A 464 17.08 -20.82 25.53
CA GLU A 464 17.13 -21.36 24.16
C GLU A 464 17.27 -20.24 23.10
N ILE A 465 16.63 -19.10 23.29
CA ILE A 465 16.71 -17.93 22.37
C ILE A 465 17.74 -16.87 22.80
N ASN A 466 18.63 -17.21 23.74
CA ASN A 466 19.70 -16.33 24.22
C ASN A 466 19.25 -14.95 24.78
N ALA A 467 18.06 -14.89 25.39
CA ALA A 467 17.55 -13.72 26.09
C ALA A 467 18.03 -13.65 27.56
N LEU A 468 19.35 -13.67 27.76
CA LEU A 468 20.00 -13.86 29.08
C LEU A 468 19.51 -12.93 30.21
N PRO A 469 19.23 -11.64 29.98
CA PRO A 469 18.68 -10.78 31.04
C PRO A 469 17.32 -11.26 31.55
N ARG A 470 16.46 -11.78 30.67
CA ARG A 470 15.16 -12.37 31.03
C ARG A 470 15.35 -13.69 31.79
N VAL A 471 16.31 -14.53 31.39
CA VAL A 471 16.64 -15.78 32.10
C VAL A 471 16.97 -15.51 33.57
N LYS A 472 17.88 -14.56 33.84
CA LYS A 472 18.27 -14.20 35.22
C LYS A 472 17.06 -13.75 36.06
N ARG A 473 16.18 -12.92 35.48
CA ARG A 473 14.96 -12.47 36.15
C ARG A 473 13.97 -13.60 36.43
N MET A 474 13.72 -14.47 35.45
CA MET A 474 12.80 -15.59 35.62
C MET A 474 13.31 -16.59 36.67
N ARG A 475 14.62 -16.92 36.67
CA ARG A 475 15.20 -17.79 37.71
C ARG A 475 15.07 -17.18 39.11
N LYS A 476 15.30 -15.86 39.24
CA LYS A 476 15.12 -15.18 40.53
C LYS A 476 13.65 -15.17 40.98
N LEU A 477 12.72 -14.97 40.06
CA LEU A 477 11.29 -15.06 40.35
C LEU A 477 10.86 -16.47 40.75
N ALA A 478 11.38 -17.51 40.11
CA ALA A 478 11.11 -18.89 40.48
C ALA A 478 11.51 -19.17 41.95
N GLU A 479 12.69 -18.72 42.35
CA GLU A 479 13.20 -18.85 43.73
C GLU A 479 12.32 -18.08 44.74
N ILE A 480 11.97 -16.82 44.44
CA ILE A 480 11.15 -16.01 45.34
C ILE A 480 9.74 -16.59 45.44
N TYR A 481 9.15 -16.99 44.31
CA TYR A 481 7.79 -17.50 44.22
C TYR A 481 7.63 -18.84 44.93
N SER A 482 8.59 -19.78 44.80
CA SER A 482 8.53 -21.07 45.50
C SER A 482 8.44 -20.90 47.02
N ASN A 483 9.09 -19.87 47.56
CA ASN A 483 9.08 -19.58 49.00
C ASN A 483 7.74 -18.97 49.48
N THR A 484 6.89 -18.48 48.58
CA THR A 484 5.57 -17.92 48.97
C THR A 484 4.59 -19.00 49.43
N THR A 485 4.76 -20.23 48.93
CA THR A 485 3.88 -21.37 49.19
C THR A 485 4.60 -22.55 49.85
N ASP A 486 5.88 -22.43 50.18
CA ASP A 486 6.64 -23.53 50.78
C ASP A 486 6.06 -23.90 52.17
N PRO A 487 5.54 -25.13 52.35
CA PRO A 487 4.99 -25.56 53.64
C PRO A 487 6.07 -25.65 54.74
N LYS A 488 7.35 -25.75 54.38
CA LYS A 488 8.47 -25.83 55.33
C LYS A 488 8.80 -24.49 55.98
N LEU A 489 8.39 -23.38 55.38
CA LEU A 489 8.62 -22.05 55.92
C LEU A 489 7.55 -21.68 56.96
N SER A 490 7.91 -20.81 57.92
CA SER A 490 6.92 -20.27 58.85
C SER A 490 5.92 -19.35 58.13
N PRO A 491 4.71 -19.12 58.68
CA PRO A 491 3.76 -18.17 58.12
C PRO A 491 4.38 -16.78 57.87
N GLN A 492 5.20 -16.31 58.81
CA GLN A 492 5.91 -15.04 58.69
C GLN A 492 6.92 -15.03 57.53
N GLN A 493 7.70 -16.10 57.37
CA GLN A 493 8.65 -16.23 56.27
C GLN A 493 7.94 -16.31 54.90
N ARG A 494 6.80 -17.01 54.81
CA ARG A 494 5.97 -17.01 53.60
C ARG A 494 5.40 -15.62 53.28
N LEU A 495 5.03 -14.86 54.31
CA LEU A 495 4.53 -13.49 54.15
C LEU A 495 5.64 -12.53 53.67
N GLU A 496 6.85 -12.66 54.21
CA GLU A 496 8.04 -11.94 53.72
C GLU A 496 8.41 -12.33 52.28
N ALA A 497 8.29 -13.60 51.91
CA ALA A 497 8.47 -14.05 50.54
C ALA A 497 7.44 -13.42 49.60
N ARG A 498 6.16 -13.33 50.01
CA ARG A 498 5.10 -12.64 49.25
C ARG A 498 5.40 -11.15 49.09
N PHE A 499 5.92 -10.49 50.13
CA PHE A 499 6.41 -9.12 50.03
C PHE A 499 7.54 -8.99 49.00
N ALA A 500 8.55 -9.86 49.08
CA ALA A 500 9.69 -9.86 48.16
C ALA A 500 9.24 -10.11 46.70
N TYR A 501 8.26 -10.99 46.50
CA TYR A 501 7.66 -11.25 45.19
C TYR A 501 6.99 -10.00 44.60
N GLY A 502 6.10 -9.35 45.37
CA GLY A 502 5.45 -8.12 44.93
C GLY A 502 6.43 -6.97 44.68
N ALA A 503 7.45 -6.84 45.53
CA ALA A 503 8.52 -5.85 45.39
C ALA A 503 9.37 -6.09 44.12
N PHE A 504 9.71 -7.34 43.82
CA PHE A 504 10.49 -7.67 42.62
C PHE A 504 9.75 -7.32 41.33
N ILE A 505 8.43 -7.59 41.27
CA ILE A 505 7.61 -7.23 40.11
C ILE A 505 7.55 -5.71 39.92
N GLU A 506 7.43 -4.93 41.00
CA GLU A 506 7.43 -3.46 40.94
C GLU A 506 8.72 -2.91 40.33
N GLU A 507 9.87 -3.39 40.81
CA GLU A 507 11.20 -2.98 40.35
C GLU A 507 11.43 -3.28 38.86
N HIS A 508 10.72 -4.28 38.32
CA HIS A 508 10.89 -4.76 36.95
C HIS A 508 9.69 -4.50 36.05
N SER A 509 8.85 -3.51 36.36
CA SER A 509 7.52 -3.17 35.79
C SER A 509 7.24 -3.19 34.26
N THR A 510 8.21 -3.52 33.42
CA THR A 510 8.01 -3.77 31.97
C THR A 510 8.82 -4.97 31.46
N GLN A 511 9.35 -5.80 32.35
CA GLN A 511 10.39 -6.78 32.06
C GLN A 511 10.07 -8.18 32.62
N VAL A 512 8.83 -8.41 33.06
CA VAL A 512 8.35 -9.70 33.55
C VAL A 512 7.18 -10.20 32.70
N PHE A 513 6.03 -9.53 32.74
CA PHE A 513 4.79 -9.87 32.05
C PHE A 513 4.57 -9.07 30.77
N PHE A 514 5.24 -7.94 30.61
CA PHE A 514 5.17 -7.14 29.39
C PHE A 514 6.07 -7.72 28.29
N ASN A 515 5.53 -7.84 27.07
CA ASN A 515 6.29 -8.22 25.89
C ASN A 515 6.93 -6.97 25.27
N ASP A 516 8.06 -6.58 25.87
CA ASP A 516 8.88 -5.42 25.47
C ASP A 516 9.55 -5.56 24.11
N MET A 517 9.75 -6.78 23.61
CA MET A 517 10.33 -7.01 22.29
C MET A 517 9.38 -6.55 21.18
N LEU A 518 8.08 -6.76 21.36
CA LEU A 518 7.09 -6.43 20.34
C LEU A 518 6.38 -5.12 20.61
N TRP A 519 5.91 -4.84 21.83
CA TRP A 519 5.02 -3.70 22.07
C TRP A 519 5.71 -2.34 22.27
N SER A 520 7.05 -2.28 22.28
CA SER A 520 7.80 -1.08 22.67
C SER A 520 7.49 0.12 21.76
N GLY A 521 6.72 1.08 22.28
CA GLY A 521 6.46 2.39 21.67
C GLY A 521 5.11 2.56 20.97
N PHE A 522 4.32 1.50 20.80
CA PHE A 522 3.11 1.59 19.96
C PHE A 522 1.86 0.86 20.44
N GLN A 523 1.89 0.16 21.58
CA GLN A 523 0.73 -0.60 22.05
C GLN A 523 -0.56 0.23 22.15
N THR A 524 -0.46 1.49 22.53
CA THR A 524 -1.61 2.40 22.61
C THR A 524 -2.31 2.62 21.26
N TRP A 525 -1.58 2.50 20.15
CA TRP A 525 -2.05 2.77 18.78
C TRP A 525 -2.63 1.53 18.07
N THR A 526 -2.49 0.34 18.67
CA THR A 526 -2.78 -0.95 18.04
C THR A 526 -3.99 -1.66 18.64
N PHE A 527 -4.52 -1.17 19.76
CA PHE A 527 -5.74 -1.67 20.37
C PHE A 527 -6.98 -1.00 19.79
N LEU A 528 -8.01 -1.80 19.50
CA LEU A 528 -9.30 -1.34 18.98
C LEU A 528 -10.00 -0.40 19.97
N GLY A 529 -9.95 -0.72 21.26
CA GLY A 529 -10.78 -0.07 22.28
C GLY A 529 -10.42 1.38 22.65
N ARG A 530 -9.44 2.00 21.99
CA ARG A 530 -9.08 3.40 22.25
C ARG A 530 -9.59 4.38 21.21
N GLY A 531 -10.07 3.89 20.07
CA GLY A 531 -10.46 4.70 18.92
C GLY A 531 -9.30 5.57 18.43
N LEU A 532 -9.18 5.76 17.13
CA LEU A 532 -8.38 6.85 16.57
C LEU A 532 -9.04 8.23 16.82
N HIS A 533 -9.77 8.38 17.93
CA HIS A 533 -10.65 9.53 18.22
C HIS A 533 -9.95 10.74 18.84
N ASN A 534 -8.70 10.59 19.30
CA ASN A 534 -7.99 11.67 19.99
C ASN A 534 -6.82 12.27 19.19
N PHE A 535 -6.75 12.03 17.87
CA PHE A 535 -5.90 12.84 17.01
C PHE A 535 -6.71 14.03 16.47
N PRO A 536 -6.33 15.28 16.77
CA PRO A 536 -7.02 16.48 16.31
C PRO A 536 -6.64 16.85 14.85
N TYR A 537 -6.27 15.88 14.01
CA TYR A 537 -5.91 16.19 12.62
C TYR A 537 -7.15 16.14 11.73
N GLU A 538 -7.57 17.32 11.27
CA GLU A 538 -8.70 17.62 10.39
C GLU A 538 -8.59 17.04 8.96
N THR A 539 -7.69 16.09 8.71
CA THR A 539 -7.54 15.45 7.40
C THR A 539 -8.34 14.16 7.36
N GLY A 540 -9.59 14.25 6.90
CA GLY A 540 -10.29 13.19 6.17
C GLY A 540 -10.32 11.78 6.79
N GLY A 541 -11.31 11.53 7.64
CA GLY A 541 -12.07 10.28 7.63
C GLY A 541 -11.35 9.00 8.08
N PHE A 542 -11.06 8.88 9.38
CA PHE A 542 -11.18 7.55 10.01
C PHE A 542 -12.67 7.28 10.22
N PRO A 543 -13.26 6.22 9.62
CA PRO A 543 -14.68 5.98 9.77
C PRO A 543 -15.00 5.76 11.25
N ALA A 544 -15.93 6.59 11.74
CA ALA A 544 -16.45 6.55 13.09
C ALA A 544 -16.99 5.14 13.44
N GLU A 545 -17.11 4.89 14.75
CA GLU A 545 -17.48 3.66 15.48
C GLU A 545 -18.58 2.73 14.92
N GLY A 546 -19.25 3.03 13.80
CA GLY A 546 -20.19 2.12 13.11
C GLY A 546 -19.52 1.13 12.16
N ASP A 547 -18.56 1.59 11.33
CA ASP A 547 -18.02 0.86 10.17
C ASP A 547 -16.57 0.40 10.38
N ALA A 548 -16.21 -0.01 11.61
CA ALA A 548 -14.86 -0.50 11.86
C ALA A 548 -14.56 -1.75 11.02
N GLN A 549 -13.87 -1.52 9.89
CA GLN A 549 -12.91 -2.42 9.27
C GLN A 549 -13.40 -3.87 9.14
N GLY A 550 -14.44 -4.16 8.34
CA GLY A 550 -14.79 -5.54 7.94
C GLY A 550 -15.01 -6.58 9.05
N LEU A 551 -15.06 -6.17 10.32
CA LEU A 551 -15.33 -6.99 11.48
C LEU A 551 -16.83 -6.99 11.74
N THR A 552 -17.38 -8.18 11.92
CA THR A 552 -18.70 -8.33 12.53
C THR A 552 -18.65 -7.84 13.98
N LYS A 553 -19.81 -7.42 14.51
CA LYS A 553 -19.95 -7.03 15.92
C LYS A 553 -19.38 -8.10 16.87
N LYS A 554 -19.68 -9.37 16.60
CA LYS A 554 -19.17 -10.50 17.40
C LYS A 554 -17.64 -10.58 17.41
N GLU A 555 -16.99 -10.42 16.24
CA GLU A 555 -15.52 -10.40 16.16
C GLU A 555 -14.95 -9.20 16.93
N ARG A 556 -15.55 -8.02 16.79
CA ARG A 556 -15.12 -6.81 17.49
C ARG A 556 -15.22 -6.97 19.01
N ASP A 557 -16.37 -7.43 19.51
CA ASP A 557 -16.61 -7.60 20.94
C ASP A 557 -15.65 -8.64 21.54
N PHE A 558 -15.43 -9.76 20.84
CA PHE A 558 -14.45 -10.77 21.24
C PHE A 558 -13.04 -10.16 21.36
N LEU A 559 -12.61 -9.40 20.36
CA LEU A 559 -11.29 -8.79 20.35
C LEU A 559 -11.12 -7.75 21.47
N LEU A 560 -12.13 -6.92 21.71
CA LEU A 560 -12.13 -5.95 22.82
C LEU A 560 -12.01 -6.64 24.19
N GLU A 561 -12.69 -7.78 24.37
CA GLU A 561 -12.57 -8.59 25.58
C GLU A 561 -11.14 -9.15 25.75
N GLN A 562 -10.54 -9.68 24.68
CA GLN A 562 -9.16 -10.18 24.73
C GLN A 562 -8.15 -9.06 25.00
N GLU A 563 -8.32 -7.88 24.37
CA GLU A 563 -7.48 -6.70 24.64
C GLU A 563 -7.53 -6.31 26.11
N ARG A 564 -8.72 -6.31 26.71
CA ARG A 564 -8.87 -6.02 28.14
C ARG A 564 -8.14 -7.04 29.01
N LYS A 565 -8.30 -8.34 28.72
CA LYS A 565 -7.59 -9.42 29.41
C LYS A 565 -6.07 -9.27 29.30
N VAL A 566 -5.55 -8.91 28.13
CA VAL A 566 -4.11 -8.72 27.91
C VAL A 566 -3.59 -7.50 28.65
N LYS A 567 -4.28 -6.36 28.57
CA LYS A 567 -3.95 -5.15 29.34
C LYS A 567 -3.80 -5.49 30.83
N ASP A 568 -4.75 -6.23 31.37
CA ASP A 568 -4.73 -6.63 32.78
C ASP A 568 -3.61 -7.60 33.13
N LYS A 569 -3.28 -8.54 32.24
CA LYS A 569 -2.17 -9.49 32.43
C LYS A 569 -0.79 -8.84 32.28
N GLN A 570 -0.68 -7.77 31.49
CA GLN A 570 0.59 -7.09 31.23
C GLN A 570 0.93 -6.01 32.26
N GLU A 571 -0.04 -5.51 33.03
CA GLU A 571 0.21 -4.44 34.00
C GLU A 571 0.83 -5.00 35.30
N GLU A 572 2.16 -5.12 35.25
CA GLU A 572 3.02 -5.60 36.32
C GLU A 572 2.85 -4.79 37.62
N ARG A 573 2.69 -3.46 37.53
CA ARG A 573 2.51 -2.62 38.72
C ARG A 573 1.18 -2.87 39.38
N TRP A 574 0.12 -3.13 38.61
CA TRP A 574 -1.17 -3.52 39.17
C TRP A 574 -1.10 -4.89 39.86
N ARG A 575 -0.40 -5.87 39.26
CA ARG A 575 -0.18 -7.18 39.89
C ARG A 575 0.62 -7.05 41.19
N SER A 576 1.70 -6.28 41.16
CA SER A 576 2.51 -5.95 42.34
C SER A 576 1.66 -5.30 43.44
N TYR A 577 0.85 -4.29 43.08
CA TYR A 577 -0.07 -3.63 44.01
C TYR A 577 -0.98 -4.63 44.73
N LYS A 578 -1.65 -5.54 44.01
CA LYS A 578 -2.55 -6.53 44.64
C LYS A 578 -1.83 -7.44 45.62
N ILE A 579 -0.63 -7.91 45.25
CA ILE A 579 0.19 -8.77 46.12
C ILE A 579 0.59 -8.01 47.39
N LEU A 580 1.07 -6.78 47.25
CA LEU A 580 1.54 -5.96 48.37
C LEU A 580 0.40 -5.52 49.29
N VAL A 581 -0.80 -5.28 48.75
CA VAL A 581 -2.01 -5.02 49.56
C VAL A 581 -2.38 -6.22 50.40
N SER A 582 -2.42 -7.42 49.80
CA SER A 582 -2.70 -8.66 50.56
C SER A 582 -1.68 -8.88 51.67
N VAL A 583 -0.39 -8.60 51.41
CA VAL A 583 0.65 -8.63 52.45
C VAL A 583 0.38 -7.60 53.55
N ALA A 584 0.00 -6.38 53.20
CA ALA A 584 -0.29 -5.32 54.15
C ALA A 584 -1.48 -5.66 55.06
N GLU A 585 -2.54 -6.25 54.50
CA GLU A 585 -3.74 -6.68 55.23
C GLU A 585 -3.40 -7.80 56.23
N GLU A 586 -2.63 -8.81 55.81
CA GLU A 586 -2.24 -9.94 56.67
C GLU A 586 -1.19 -9.53 57.72
N ALA A 587 -0.26 -8.64 57.37
CA ALA A 587 0.81 -8.20 58.28
C ALA A 587 0.36 -7.12 59.29
N GLY A 588 -0.81 -6.49 59.07
CA GLY A 588 -1.41 -5.50 59.96
C GLY A 588 -0.48 -4.32 60.29
N ARG A 589 -0.37 -4.00 61.59
CA ARG A 589 0.44 -2.87 62.13
C ARG A 589 1.95 -3.10 62.13
N SER A 590 2.44 -4.25 61.66
CA SER A 590 3.86 -4.57 61.66
C SER A 590 4.66 -3.68 60.71
N GLU A 591 5.98 -3.66 60.88
CA GLU A 591 6.88 -2.94 59.97
C GLU A 591 6.81 -3.49 58.54
N LEU A 592 6.60 -4.81 58.39
CA LEU A 592 6.36 -5.43 57.09
C LEU A 592 5.09 -4.87 56.42
N GLY A 593 4.01 -4.73 57.17
CA GLY A 593 2.75 -4.15 56.69
C GLY A 593 2.93 -2.69 56.21
N ARG A 594 3.64 -1.86 56.99
CA ARG A 594 3.95 -0.47 56.59
C ARG A 594 4.79 -0.39 55.32
N ARG A 595 5.83 -1.23 55.20
CA ARG A 595 6.66 -1.33 54.00
C ARG A 595 5.85 -1.78 52.79
N ALA A 596 4.92 -2.71 52.97
CA ALA A 596 4.02 -3.20 51.93
C ALA A 596 3.09 -2.09 51.41
N VAL A 597 2.45 -1.32 52.30
CA VAL A 597 1.61 -0.15 51.93
C VAL A 597 2.42 0.87 51.13
N LYS A 598 3.64 1.22 51.58
CA LYS A 598 4.48 2.21 50.89
C LYS A 598 4.87 1.77 49.47
N ARG A 599 5.21 0.50 49.28
CA ARG A 599 5.49 -0.03 47.94
C ARG A 599 4.23 -0.15 47.09
N ALA A 600 3.10 -0.56 47.67
CA ALA A 600 1.82 -0.62 46.95
C ALA A 600 1.41 0.75 46.38
N LEU A 601 1.58 1.83 47.15
CA LEU A 601 1.38 3.21 46.68
C LEU A 601 2.32 3.57 45.54
N THR A 602 3.61 3.21 45.65
CA THR A 602 4.60 3.44 44.58
C THR A 602 4.18 2.76 43.28
N SER A 603 3.73 1.50 43.37
CA SER A 603 3.22 0.75 42.21
C SER A 603 2.03 1.46 41.56
N LEU A 604 0.99 1.79 42.34
CA LEU A 604 -0.24 2.41 41.83
C LEU A 604 0.02 3.73 41.09
N ARG A 605 0.76 4.65 41.73
CA ARG A 605 1.01 6.01 41.21
C ARG A 605 1.80 6.03 39.91
N ARG A 606 2.49 4.93 39.61
CA ARG A 606 3.26 4.78 38.39
C ARG A 606 2.48 4.06 37.28
N ILE A 607 1.27 3.54 37.52
CA ILE A 607 0.49 2.89 36.47
C ILE A 607 0.16 3.90 35.36
N ASN A 608 0.35 3.50 34.10
CA ASN A 608 -0.04 4.34 32.97
C ASN A 608 -1.55 4.26 32.77
N ILE A 609 -2.29 5.20 33.36
CA ILE A 609 -3.75 5.26 33.34
C ILE A 609 -4.29 5.26 31.91
N GLY A 610 -3.63 6.01 31.01
CA GLY A 610 -4.02 6.07 29.61
C GLY A 610 -3.98 4.72 28.90
N ARG A 611 -2.93 3.94 29.15
CA ARG A 611 -2.71 2.64 28.51
C ARG A 611 -3.66 1.54 29.03
N PHE A 612 -3.97 1.55 30.32
CA PHE A 612 -4.67 0.44 30.98
C PHE A 612 -6.12 0.73 31.40
N GLY A 613 -6.57 1.99 31.36
CA GLY A 613 -7.98 2.35 31.57
C GLY A 613 -8.53 1.85 32.90
N ARG A 614 -7.88 2.22 34.01
CA ARG A 614 -8.22 1.85 35.39
C ARG A 614 -8.30 3.07 36.32
N GLU A 615 -8.63 4.25 35.79
CA GLU A 615 -8.51 5.53 36.49
C GLU A 615 -9.27 5.56 37.82
N GLN A 616 -10.54 5.17 37.81
CA GLN A 616 -11.38 5.14 39.00
C GLN A 616 -10.88 4.11 40.04
N GLU A 617 -10.50 2.91 39.60
CA GLU A 617 -9.95 1.86 40.48
C GLU A 617 -8.64 2.31 41.14
N ILE A 618 -7.75 2.95 40.37
CA ILE A 618 -6.46 3.44 40.86
C ILE A 618 -6.67 4.58 41.85
N SER A 619 -7.55 5.54 41.53
CA SER A 619 -7.85 6.67 42.42
C SER A 619 -8.42 6.21 43.76
N ALA A 620 -9.39 5.30 43.75
CA ALA A 620 -9.97 4.75 44.98
C ALA A 620 -8.94 3.96 45.81
N ALA A 621 -8.08 3.18 45.15
CA ALA A 621 -7.01 2.43 45.80
C ALA A 621 -5.94 3.34 46.41
N ASP A 622 -5.57 4.44 45.73
CA ASP A 622 -4.58 5.40 46.21
C ASP A 622 -5.06 6.07 47.50
N SER A 623 -6.28 6.63 47.52
CA SER A 623 -6.86 7.25 48.71
C SER A 623 -6.96 6.30 49.90
N ARG A 624 -7.32 5.02 49.66
CA ARG A 624 -7.37 4.00 50.70
C ARG A 624 -5.99 3.75 51.32
N LEU A 625 -4.95 3.62 50.49
CA LEU A 625 -3.61 3.35 50.98
C LEU A 625 -2.96 4.58 51.65
N GLU A 626 -3.26 5.80 51.22
CA GLU A 626 -2.82 7.01 51.92
C GLU A 626 -3.38 7.07 53.34
N LYS A 627 -4.68 6.76 53.51
CA LYS A 627 -5.30 6.67 54.84
C LYS A 627 -4.64 5.60 55.70
N ALA A 628 -4.36 4.43 55.13
CA ALA A 628 -3.68 3.34 55.84
C ALA A 628 -2.25 3.71 56.27
N LEU A 629 -1.52 4.47 55.44
CA LEU A 629 -0.18 4.96 55.78
C LEU A 629 -0.23 5.92 56.97
N ALA A 630 -1.24 6.80 57.03
CA ALA A 630 -1.45 7.72 58.15
C ALA A 630 -1.86 7.01 59.45
N GLN A 631 -2.64 5.93 59.35
CA GLN A 631 -3.15 5.16 60.49
C GLN A 631 -2.18 4.06 60.97
N GLY A 632 -1.17 3.73 60.16
CA GLY A 632 -0.16 2.71 60.45
C GLY A 632 -0.61 1.26 60.23
N TYR A 633 -1.79 1.04 59.62
CA TYR A 633 -2.28 -0.27 59.17
C TYR A 633 -3.35 -0.13 58.10
N LEU A 634 -3.54 -1.18 57.30
CA LEU A 634 -4.60 -1.27 56.30
C LEU A 634 -5.76 -2.10 56.84
N GLU A 635 -6.96 -1.53 56.91
CA GLU A 635 -8.18 -2.28 57.27
C GLU A 635 -8.55 -3.24 56.12
N PRO A 636 -8.89 -4.51 56.41
CA PRO A 636 -9.39 -5.45 55.41
C PRO A 636 -10.62 -4.88 54.70
N VAL A 637 -10.76 -5.11 53.40
CA VAL A 637 -12.03 -4.81 52.72
C VAL A 637 -13.09 -5.77 53.25
N ALA A 638 -14.19 -5.24 53.80
CA ALA A 638 -15.36 -6.07 54.04
C ALA A 638 -15.89 -6.54 52.68
N GLU A 639 -15.67 -7.81 52.33
CA GLU A 639 -16.34 -8.42 51.19
C GLU A 639 -17.85 -8.31 51.40
N LYS A 640 -18.53 -7.53 50.56
CA LYS A 640 -19.97 -7.66 50.41
C LYS A 640 -20.20 -9.04 49.81
N GLN A 641 -20.68 -9.97 50.63
CA GLN A 641 -21.20 -11.27 50.20
C GLN A 641 -22.34 -11.10 49.20
#